data_AF-A0A2V7RMF3-F1
#
_entry.id   AF-A0A2V7RMF3-F1
#
_cell.length_a   1.000
_cell.length_b   1.000
_cell.length_c   1.000
_cell.angle_alpha   90.00
_cell.angle_beta   90.00
_cell.angle_gamma   90.00
#
_symmetry.space_group_name_H-M   'P 1'
#
loop_
_entity.id
_entity.type
_entity.pdbx_description
1 polymer ?
#
loop_
_entity_poly.entity_id
_entity_poly.type
_entity_poly.pdbx_seq_one_letter_code
_entity_poly.pdbx_strand_id
1 'polypeptide(L)'
;MSKLLMPFVVASTLSFAASTLLAQSTANEHNCPSTQAIPPFVGSGSAPFSPNQSLCLPQLAPTPTRLSPLAFIVQGVEPGDRVDAQGTVYVVSIRGVPGGVDLWRWNSRLDGSANGNGTLPFKYEGQPDNCGIYGFTGGGCAKNVGDPTNLGLAPGGGDADIAVNGPDPITHIPNLPLTSLLLAPGVTGTHSTDRGDNFSPPNVLAALIGGDDRQWNDAIDAKTGYLAYHDIGTFNIDVQRSIDGGLTYAAGLGEAIDAATFPAAGAPTPASTANLAAQIKIDHSNCSSRGNLYQLFVAPNDALENNVSGAPMRSAYVGVSIDAKLDLPAFMFTDYKVYTGPVGARNNNIFPALAVDQFGFLYSVWSDNRNIFFTSSSDHGKTWTPARVVNQGATVGKANVFPWVAADANGHVVVAWLGADRAGNSNDRAVMEPGHTPEDNGPCTKGTTCMTKWAKWNVYVLETVNGHAATPTFTQYTASDHVIHRGTVSTGGLGGGADRNLADFFQVALDPQHRANISFADDHVVSPLSMRRTGTDNPDDPVSFRVGVPYFTYRLQPPAGVVTVGSCAGVQGEQEVEDEGEGEDEQHDEMSFVDKQQPEENGTLIYHDPGQSLDVTSSNGVRSISYSGNCVSFIGDAKVNGQLGYQFIFGACDFSATGGIGSFSISLTGPAGYSYQKNGTLTTGFVKFHQMVQP
;
A
#
# COMPACT_ATOMS: atom_id res chain seq x y z
N MET A 1 0.79 -26.18 -35.38
CA MET A 1 0.07 -27.43 -35.04
C MET A 1 1.05 -28.43 -34.45
N SER A 2 1.03 -28.63 -33.13
CA SER A 2 1.47 -29.87 -32.49
C SER A 2 0.67 -30.02 -31.20
N LYS A 3 0.01 -31.17 -31.05
CA LYS A 3 -0.99 -31.47 -30.01
C LYS A 3 -0.29 -31.88 -28.72
N LEU A 4 -0.69 -31.29 -27.59
CA LEU A 4 -0.39 -31.81 -26.24
C LEU A 4 -1.26 -33.06 -25.98
N LEU A 5 -0.64 -34.14 -25.50
CA LEU A 5 -1.28 -35.31 -24.91
C LEU A 5 -1.16 -35.19 -23.38
N MET A 6 -2.29 -35.10 -22.69
CA MET A 6 -2.41 -35.25 -21.23
C MET A 6 -2.31 -36.73 -20.83
N PRO A 7 -1.60 -37.10 -19.75
CA PRO A 7 -1.84 -38.35 -19.06
C PRO A 7 -2.80 -38.14 -17.87
N PHE A 8 -3.87 -38.93 -17.84
CA PHE A 8 -4.70 -39.15 -16.66
C PHE A 8 -3.93 -40.03 -15.65
N VAL A 9 -3.88 -39.64 -14.37
CA VAL A 9 -3.46 -40.52 -13.28
C VAL A 9 -4.68 -40.82 -12.40
N VAL A 10 -4.99 -42.11 -12.28
CA VAL A 10 -6.08 -42.66 -11.46
C VAL A 10 -5.62 -42.72 -10.01
N ALA A 11 -6.39 -42.09 -9.10
CA ALA A 11 -6.16 -42.14 -7.66
C ALA A 11 -6.58 -43.49 -7.07
N SER A 12 -5.69 -44.16 -6.34
CA SER A 12 -6.01 -45.29 -5.46
C SER A 12 -6.04 -44.80 -4.00
N THR A 13 -7.17 -45.03 -3.33
CA THR A 13 -7.42 -44.64 -1.95
C THR A 13 -6.76 -45.62 -0.96
N LEU A 14 -5.81 -45.15 -0.15
CA LEU A 14 -5.46 -45.79 1.13
C LEU A 14 -5.87 -44.88 2.28
N SER A 15 -6.83 -45.33 3.09
CA SER A 15 -7.20 -44.69 4.35
C SER A 15 -6.18 -45.06 5.43
N PHE A 16 -5.47 -44.07 5.97
CA PHE A 16 -4.79 -44.19 7.26
C PHE A 16 -5.53 -43.34 8.29
N ALA A 17 -5.97 -43.98 9.38
CA ALA A 17 -6.51 -43.28 10.53
C ALA A 17 -5.39 -42.44 11.18
N ALA A 18 -5.49 -41.11 11.07
CA ALA A 18 -4.56 -40.20 11.73
C ALA A 18 -4.77 -40.25 13.26
N SER A 19 -3.69 -40.52 13.97
CA SER A 19 -3.63 -40.56 15.43
C SER A 19 -3.84 -39.16 16.03
N THR A 20 -4.47 -39.10 17.20
CA THR A 20 -4.78 -37.92 18.04
C THR A 20 -3.54 -37.20 18.64
N LEU A 21 -2.40 -37.20 17.94
CA LEU A 21 -1.12 -36.69 18.43
C LEU A 21 -0.72 -35.36 17.73
N LEU A 22 -1.39 -34.26 18.05
CA LEU A 22 -0.90 -32.89 17.74
C LEU A 22 -1.18 -31.90 18.89
N ALA A 23 -1.38 -32.38 20.12
CA ALA A 23 -1.40 -31.50 21.28
C ALA A 23 0.05 -31.08 21.61
N GLN A 24 0.42 -29.83 21.33
CA GLN A 24 1.62 -29.21 21.89
C GLN A 24 1.32 -28.66 23.28
N SER A 25 2.31 -28.76 24.19
CA SER A 25 2.23 -28.30 25.57
C SER A 25 2.90 -26.93 25.76
N THR A 26 2.06 -25.89 25.86
CA THR A 26 2.00 -24.82 26.86
C THR A 26 3.27 -24.41 27.62
N ALA A 27 3.89 -23.31 27.18
CA ALA A 27 4.37 -22.27 28.08
C ALA A 27 4.25 -20.90 27.39
N ASN A 28 3.44 -20.00 27.97
CA ASN A 28 3.18 -18.59 27.59
C ASN A 28 2.10 -18.29 26.52
N GLU A 29 1.12 -19.16 26.34
CA GLU A 29 -0.02 -18.94 25.43
C GLU A 29 -1.07 -18.01 26.05
N HIS A 30 -1.39 -16.88 25.39
CA HIS A 30 -2.65 -16.18 25.64
C HIS A 30 -3.34 -15.66 24.36
N ASN A 31 -4.63 -16.01 24.27
CA ASN A 31 -5.72 -15.51 23.44
C ASN A 31 -5.88 -16.01 21.98
N CYS A 32 -6.09 -17.33 21.84
CA CYS A 32 -6.90 -17.88 20.75
C CYS A 32 -8.17 -18.56 21.34
N PRO A 33 -9.37 -18.36 20.79
CA PRO A 33 -10.52 -19.22 21.07
C PRO A 33 -10.18 -20.68 20.72
N SER A 34 -10.72 -21.63 21.49
CA SER A 34 -10.24 -23.01 21.63
C SER A 34 -10.39 -23.94 20.41
N THR A 35 -10.50 -23.44 19.18
CA THR A 35 -10.75 -24.29 17.99
C THR A 35 -9.82 -24.12 16.80
N GLN A 36 -8.86 -23.18 16.77
CA GLN A 36 -7.89 -23.08 15.66
C GLN A 36 -6.77 -22.08 16.00
N ALA A 37 -5.50 -22.53 16.07
CA ALA A 37 -4.29 -21.79 15.66
C ALA A 37 -2.99 -22.43 16.19
N ILE A 38 -1.86 -22.08 15.55
CA ILE A 38 -0.51 -22.19 16.11
C ILE A 38 -0.49 -21.50 17.50
N PRO A 39 0.14 -22.08 18.54
CA PRO A 39 0.14 -21.47 19.86
C PRO A 39 0.71 -20.04 19.80
N PRO A 40 0.02 -19.04 20.38
CA PRO A 40 0.52 -17.67 20.38
C PRO A 40 1.84 -17.61 21.14
N PHE A 41 2.87 -17.09 20.48
CA PHE A 41 4.17 -16.86 21.06
C PHE A 41 4.29 -15.41 21.54
N VAL A 42 4.85 -15.23 22.73
CA VAL A 42 5.14 -13.93 23.32
C VAL A 42 6.62 -13.90 23.69
N GLY A 43 7.34 -12.96 23.07
CA GLY A 43 8.75 -12.70 23.32
C GLY A 43 9.01 -12.06 24.68
N SER A 44 10.28 -11.78 24.98
CA SER A 44 10.66 -11.19 26.28
C SER A 44 10.43 -9.68 26.38
N GLY A 45 10.10 -9.01 25.27
CA GLY A 45 10.06 -7.56 25.15
C GLY A 45 11.44 -6.92 24.99
N SER A 46 11.45 -5.76 24.36
CA SER A 46 12.63 -4.91 24.20
C SER A 46 12.24 -3.48 24.56
N ALA A 47 12.72 -2.97 25.70
CA ALA A 47 12.38 -1.62 26.13
C ALA A 47 12.76 -0.58 25.05
N PRO A 48 11.88 0.39 24.73
CA PRO A 48 10.64 0.76 25.43
C PRO A 48 9.36 0.10 24.90
N PHE A 49 9.46 -0.97 24.12
CA PHE A 49 8.33 -1.66 23.48
C PHE A 49 7.77 -2.80 24.33
N SER A 50 6.51 -3.14 24.08
CA SER A 50 5.87 -4.33 24.64
C SER A 50 6.58 -5.61 24.17
N PRO A 51 6.35 -6.75 24.83
CA PRO A 51 6.67 -8.06 24.26
C PRO A 51 6.18 -8.17 22.82
N ASN A 52 7.02 -8.71 21.93
CA ASN A 52 6.55 -9.05 20.59
C ASN A 52 5.60 -10.25 20.72
N GLN A 53 4.37 -10.09 20.22
CA GLN A 53 3.32 -11.11 20.26
C GLN A 53 2.98 -11.56 18.86
N SER A 54 2.96 -12.87 18.60
CA SER A 54 2.39 -13.39 17.35
C SER A 54 0.88 -13.22 17.39
N LEU A 55 0.27 -12.80 16.28
CA LEU A 55 -1.17 -12.77 16.14
C LEU A 55 -1.69 -14.16 15.75
N CYS A 56 -2.80 -14.56 16.36
CA CYS A 56 -3.38 -15.88 16.23
C CYS A 56 -3.84 -16.17 14.79
N LEU A 57 -3.29 -17.21 14.15
CA LEU A 57 -3.64 -17.63 12.79
C LEU A 57 -4.14 -19.08 12.75
N PRO A 58 -5.24 -19.39 12.02
CA PRO A 58 -5.63 -20.78 11.77
C PRO A 58 -4.48 -21.57 11.14
N GLN A 59 -4.16 -22.75 11.65
CA GLN A 59 -3.01 -23.54 11.15
C GLN A 59 -3.22 -24.09 9.72
N LEU A 60 -4.48 -24.31 9.34
CA LEU A 60 -4.92 -24.78 8.02
C LEU A 60 -6.12 -23.93 7.62
N ALA A 61 -6.25 -23.59 6.34
CA ALA A 61 -7.45 -22.97 5.82
C ALA A 61 -8.67 -23.88 6.11
N PRO A 62 -9.81 -23.34 6.55
CA PRO A 62 -10.98 -24.16 6.87
C PRO A 62 -11.39 -24.92 5.62
N THR A 63 -11.25 -26.24 5.66
CA THR A 63 -11.83 -27.13 4.68
C THR A 63 -12.77 -28.07 5.43
N PRO A 64 -13.94 -28.43 4.87
CA PRO A 64 -14.98 -29.18 5.58
C PRO A 64 -14.51 -30.53 6.14
N THR A 65 -13.38 -31.06 5.65
CA THR A 65 -12.74 -32.26 6.19
C THR A 65 -11.22 -32.16 6.00
N ARG A 66 -10.44 -32.71 6.95
CA ARG A 66 -8.96 -32.89 6.84
C ARG A 66 -8.51 -33.81 5.68
N LEU A 67 -9.45 -34.20 4.82
CA LEU A 67 -9.27 -35.09 3.67
C LEU A 67 -9.49 -34.34 2.33
N SER A 68 -9.76 -33.02 2.38
CA SER A 68 -9.87 -32.20 1.18
C SER A 68 -8.51 -32.09 0.48
N PRO A 69 -8.44 -32.29 -0.86
CA PRO A 69 -7.21 -32.04 -1.63
C PRO A 69 -6.82 -30.55 -1.69
N LEU A 70 -7.62 -29.64 -1.11
CA LEU A 70 -7.41 -28.18 -1.12
C LEU A 70 -6.94 -27.61 0.23
N ALA A 71 -6.64 -28.44 1.24
CA ALA A 71 -6.10 -27.94 2.50
C ALA A 71 -4.64 -27.49 2.31
N PHE A 72 -4.35 -26.22 2.60
CA PHE A 72 -2.99 -25.67 2.60
C PHE A 72 -2.64 -25.09 3.97
N ILE A 73 -1.34 -25.00 4.24
CA ILE A 73 -0.78 -24.41 5.46
C ILE A 73 -0.95 -22.90 5.33
N VAL A 74 -1.58 -22.29 6.33
CA VAL A 74 -1.72 -20.84 6.38
C VAL A 74 -0.41 -20.24 6.84
N GLN A 75 0.02 -19.23 6.10
CA GLN A 75 1.05 -18.27 6.50
C GLN A 75 0.39 -16.91 6.63
N GLY A 76 0.98 -16.02 7.42
CA GLY A 76 0.60 -14.61 7.44
C GLY A 76 1.86 -13.77 7.32
N VAL A 77 2.01 -13.15 6.16
CA VAL A 77 3.13 -12.28 5.83
C VAL A 77 2.61 -10.92 5.39
N GLU A 78 3.52 -9.96 5.22
CA GLU A 78 3.17 -8.56 4.88
C GLU A 78 2.16 -7.90 5.81
N PRO A 79 2.34 -7.96 7.15
CA PRO A 79 1.34 -7.42 8.03
C PRO A 79 1.36 -5.88 8.02
N GLY A 80 0.24 -5.30 7.60
CA GLY A 80 -0.03 -3.87 7.67
C GLY A 80 -0.86 -3.51 8.90
N ASP A 81 -0.63 -2.35 9.51
CA ASP A 81 -1.41 -1.85 10.63
C ASP A 81 -1.98 -0.44 10.42
N ARG A 82 -3.12 -0.20 11.05
CA ARG A 82 -3.76 1.12 11.18
C ARG A 82 -4.31 1.29 12.59
N VAL A 83 -4.27 2.53 13.08
CA VAL A 83 -4.88 2.88 14.37
C VAL A 83 -5.91 3.98 14.14
N ASP A 84 -7.14 3.76 14.61
CA ASP A 84 -8.19 4.77 14.50
C ASP A 84 -8.10 5.85 15.59
N ALA A 85 -8.85 6.95 15.40
CA ALA A 85 -8.90 8.05 16.36
C ALA A 85 -9.44 7.66 17.75
N GLN A 86 -10.00 6.46 17.89
CA GLN A 86 -10.52 5.91 19.15
C GLN A 86 -9.53 4.93 19.81
N GLY A 87 -8.36 4.71 19.19
CA GLY A 87 -7.31 3.82 19.66
C GLY A 87 -7.56 2.34 19.32
N THR A 88 -8.45 2.03 18.38
CA THR A 88 -8.57 0.67 17.84
C THR A 88 -7.40 0.40 16.91
N VAL A 89 -6.68 -0.70 17.13
CA VAL A 89 -5.61 -1.18 16.27
C VAL A 89 -6.17 -2.26 15.35
N TYR A 90 -5.95 -2.14 14.06
CA TYR A 90 -6.26 -3.14 13.04
C TYR A 90 -4.96 -3.62 12.43
N VAL A 91 -4.81 -4.94 12.26
CA VAL A 91 -3.68 -5.55 11.56
C VAL A 91 -4.22 -6.42 10.44
N VAL A 92 -3.79 -6.19 9.21
CA VAL A 92 -4.12 -7.01 8.03
C VAL A 92 -2.89 -7.80 7.60
N SER A 93 -3.03 -9.01 7.06
CA SER A 93 -1.90 -9.81 6.55
C SER A 93 -2.35 -10.71 5.41
N ILE A 94 -1.46 -11.00 4.45
CA ILE A 94 -1.77 -11.88 3.32
C ILE A 94 -1.49 -13.36 3.63
N ARG A 95 -2.29 -14.24 3.04
CA ARG A 95 -2.02 -15.69 2.96
C ARG A 95 -1.36 -16.11 1.64
N GLY A 96 -1.38 -15.23 0.64
CA GLY A 96 -1.10 -15.55 -0.77
C GLY A 96 -2.39 -15.83 -1.56
N VAL A 97 -2.34 -15.78 -2.88
CA VAL A 97 -3.48 -16.14 -3.75
C VAL A 97 -3.55 -17.67 -3.93
N PRO A 98 -4.73 -18.33 -3.81
CA PRO A 98 -6.07 -17.79 -3.54
C PRO A 98 -6.48 -17.91 -2.05
N GLY A 99 -5.53 -17.81 -1.13
CA GLY A 99 -5.77 -17.91 0.31
C GLY A 99 -6.38 -16.66 0.94
N GLY A 100 -6.30 -15.51 0.28
CA GLY A 100 -6.89 -14.25 0.74
C GLY A 100 -6.09 -13.52 1.81
N VAL A 101 -6.79 -12.72 2.61
CA VAL A 101 -6.20 -11.87 3.65
C VAL A 101 -6.84 -12.15 5.01
N ASP A 102 -6.10 -11.92 6.08
CA ASP A 102 -6.55 -12.03 7.46
C ASP A 102 -6.61 -10.66 8.13
N LEU A 103 -7.53 -10.50 9.09
CA LEU A 103 -7.66 -9.29 9.91
C LEU A 103 -7.68 -9.61 11.40
N TRP A 104 -6.98 -8.79 12.17
CA TRP A 104 -7.08 -8.72 13.62
C TRP A 104 -7.45 -7.33 14.08
N ARG A 105 -8.13 -7.27 15.23
CA ARG A 105 -8.52 -6.03 15.87
C ARG A 105 -8.20 -6.06 17.35
N TRP A 106 -7.75 -4.94 17.89
CA TRP A 106 -7.80 -4.68 19.32
C TRP A 106 -8.41 -3.31 19.61
N ASN A 107 -9.46 -3.27 20.42
CA ASN A 107 -10.03 -2.08 21.02
C ASN A 107 -10.13 -2.26 22.54
N SER A 108 -9.52 -1.36 23.31
CA SER A 108 -9.49 -1.46 24.78
C SER A 108 -10.86 -1.58 25.45
N ARG A 109 -11.92 -1.02 24.86
CA ARG A 109 -13.29 -1.06 25.41
C ARG A 109 -14.04 -2.33 25.05
N LEU A 110 -13.75 -2.92 23.88
CA LEU A 110 -14.47 -4.09 23.36
C LEU A 110 -13.74 -5.40 23.68
N ASP A 111 -12.41 -5.43 23.54
CA ASP A 111 -11.60 -6.65 23.64
C ASP A 111 -10.81 -6.74 24.95
N GLY A 112 -10.89 -5.69 25.78
CA GLY A 112 -10.25 -5.61 27.09
C GLY A 112 -8.95 -4.81 27.10
N SER A 113 -8.53 -4.43 28.31
CA SER A 113 -7.28 -3.72 28.53
C SER A 113 -6.06 -4.57 28.16
N ALA A 114 -4.90 -3.92 27.99
CA ALA A 114 -3.63 -4.63 27.90
C ALA A 114 -3.46 -5.64 29.05
N ASN A 115 -2.89 -6.80 28.73
CA ASN A 115 -2.59 -7.86 29.68
C ASN A 115 -1.50 -7.41 30.67
N GLY A 116 -1.34 -8.14 31.77
CA GLY A 116 -0.36 -7.80 32.82
C GLY A 116 1.11 -7.77 32.34
N ASN A 117 1.43 -8.44 31.24
CA ASN A 117 2.75 -8.41 30.59
C ASN A 117 2.87 -7.33 29.50
N GLY A 118 1.83 -6.52 29.29
CA GLY A 118 1.78 -5.44 28.29
C GLY A 118 1.28 -5.86 26.91
N THR A 119 1.03 -7.15 26.65
CA THR A 119 0.45 -7.59 25.35
C THR A 119 -1.00 -7.15 25.20
N LEU A 120 -1.45 -6.99 23.96
CA LEU A 120 -2.83 -6.60 23.64
C LEU A 120 -3.67 -7.84 23.29
N PRO A 121 -4.87 -8.01 23.87
CA PRO A 121 -5.77 -9.12 23.55
C PRO A 121 -6.46 -8.93 22.19
N PHE A 122 -5.75 -9.14 21.08
CA PHE A 122 -6.33 -9.05 19.74
C PHE A 122 -7.42 -10.10 19.53
N LYS A 123 -8.52 -9.69 18.90
CA LYS A 123 -9.55 -10.53 18.30
C LYS A 123 -9.18 -10.81 16.84
N TYR A 124 -9.27 -12.06 16.43
CA TYR A 124 -9.16 -12.44 15.01
C TYR A 124 -10.53 -12.28 14.35
N GLU A 125 -10.60 -11.44 13.31
CA GLU A 125 -11.83 -11.06 12.59
C GLU A 125 -12.06 -11.90 11.33
N GLY A 126 -11.14 -12.80 11.00
CA GLY A 126 -11.28 -13.71 9.87
C GLY A 126 -10.68 -13.19 8.58
N GLN A 127 -11.28 -13.62 7.46
CA GLN A 127 -10.87 -13.26 6.10
C GLN A 127 -11.91 -12.33 5.46
N PRO A 128 -11.67 -11.01 5.45
CA PRO A 128 -12.59 -10.03 4.86
C PRO A 128 -12.87 -10.27 3.36
N ASP A 129 -11.87 -10.66 2.59
CA ASP A 129 -11.94 -10.82 1.13
C ASP A 129 -12.49 -12.19 0.66
N ASN A 130 -12.63 -13.15 1.58
CA ASN A 130 -13.31 -14.43 1.37
C ASN A 130 -14.82 -14.34 1.69
N CYS A 131 -15.27 -13.27 2.35
CA CYS A 131 -16.67 -13.14 2.70
C CYS A 131 -17.59 -13.32 1.48
N GLY A 132 -18.52 -14.27 1.47
CA GLY A 132 -19.62 -14.32 0.50
C GLY A 132 -19.33 -15.04 -0.81
N ILE A 133 -18.07 -15.32 -1.16
CA ILE A 133 -17.73 -15.78 -2.52
C ILE A 133 -17.68 -17.32 -2.63
N TYR A 134 -17.03 -18.01 -1.69
CA TYR A 134 -16.80 -19.46 -1.77
C TYR A 134 -17.26 -20.22 -0.52
N GLY A 135 -18.57 -20.54 -0.45
CA GLY A 135 -19.14 -21.39 0.60
C GLY A 135 -20.21 -22.35 0.10
N PHE A 136 -20.23 -23.60 0.59
CA PHE A 136 -21.14 -24.66 0.10
C PHE A 136 -22.64 -24.36 0.26
N THR A 137 -23.02 -23.42 1.13
CA THR A 137 -24.41 -23.05 1.43
C THR A 137 -24.65 -21.54 1.47
N GLY A 138 -23.76 -20.74 0.87
CA GLY A 138 -23.76 -19.27 0.98
C GLY A 138 -23.04 -18.82 2.24
N GLY A 139 -21.74 -18.55 2.13
CA GLY A 139 -20.90 -18.15 3.26
C GLY A 139 -20.88 -16.64 3.44
N GLY A 140 -21.87 -16.04 4.09
CA GLY A 140 -21.85 -14.60 4.39
C GLY A 140 -20.74 -14.20 5.39
N CYS A 141 -20.48 -12.90 5.55
CA CYS A 141 -19.34 -12.38 6.33
C CYS A 141 -19.35 -12.82 7.78
N ALA A 142 -20.53 -13.01 8.37
CA ALA A 142 -20.70 -13.50 9.74
C ALA A 142 -20.14 -14.93 9.99
N LYS A 143 -19.67 -15.62 8.94
CA LYS A 143 -19.15 -17.01 8.96
C LYS A 143 -17.75 -17.13 8.36
N ASN A 144 -17.02 -16.01 8.25
CA ASN A 144 -15.66 -16.00 7.72
C ASN A 144 -14.61 -16.59 8.68
N VAL A 145 -14.97 -16.82 9.95
CA VAL A 145 -14.15 -17.49 11.00
C VAL A 145 -14.82 -18.78 11.46
N GLY A 146 -14.07 -19.89 11.50
CA GLY A 146 -14.45 -21.11 12.22
C GLY A 146 -15.65 -21.91 11.68
N ASP A 147 -16.29 -21.48 10.58
CA ASP A 147 -17.40 -22.21 9.96
C ASP A 147 -16.86 -23.30 9.00
N PRO A 148 -17.23 -24.59 9.17
CA PRO A 148 -16.77 -25.69 8.31
C PRO A 148 -17.30 -25.62 6.87
N THR A 149 -18.25 -24.75 6.57
CA THR A 149 -18.80 -24.53 5.23
C THR A 149 -18.07 -23.44 4.44
N ASN A 150 -17.20 -22.68 5.10
CA ASN A 150 -16.28 -21.74 4.46
C ASN A 150 -15.04 -22.50 3.96
N LEU A 151 -14.69 -22.32 2.69
CA LEU A 151 -13.57 -23.01 2.04
C LEU A 151 -12.20 -22.37 2.29
N GLY A 152 -12.15 -21.19 2.88
CA GLY A 152 -10.90 -20.46 3.10
C GLY A 152 -10.25 -19.98 1.80
N LEU A 153 -11.04 -19.75 0.75
CA LEU A 153 -10.58 -19.29 -0.55
C LEU A 153 -11.05 -17.85 -0.77
N ALA A 154 -10.18 -16.99 -1.29
CA ALA A 154 -10.53 -15.66 -1.73
C ALA A 154 -10.04 -15.42 -3.17
N PRO A 155 -10.67 -14.50 -3.92
CA PRO A 155 -10.14 -14.07 -5.20
C PRO A 155 -8.74 -13.45 -5.10
N GLY A 156 -8.47 -12.74 -4.00
CA GLY A 156 -7.23 -12.02 -3.76
C GLY A 156 -6.23 -12.73 -2.85
N GLY A 157 -5.42 -11.92 -2.15
CA GLY A 157 -4.37 -12.35 -1.23
C GLY A 157 -2.95 -12.19 -1.80
N GLY A 158 -2.78 -11.52 -2.94
CA GLY A 158 -1.47 -11.20 -3.51
C GLY A 158 -0.71 -10.19 -2.66
N ASP A 159 -1.38 -9.06 -2.40
CA ASP A 159 -1.02 -7.95 -1.51
C ASP A 159 -2.31 -7.53 -0.77
N ALA A 160 -2.19 -6.80 0.33
CA ALA A 160 -3.34 -6.25 1.05
C ALA A 160 -3.03 -4.87 1.65
N ASP A 161 -4.04 -4.01 1.71
CA ASP A 161 -3.97 -2.80 2.52
C ASP A 161 -5.35 -2.47 3.11
N ILE A 162 -5.33 -1.76 4.23
CA ILE A 162 -6.52 -1.32 4.96
C ILE A 162 -6.34 0.16 5.29
N ALA A 163 -7.42 0.94 5.22
CA ALA A 163 -7.45 2.29 5.76
C ALA A 163 -8.57 2.45 6.78
N VAL A 164 -8.62 3.61 7.43
CA VAL A 164 -9.59 3.92 8.48
C VAL A 164 -10.23 5.26 8.15
N ASN A 165 -11.51 5.25 7.85
CA ASN A 165 -12.29 6.47 7.71
C ASN A 165 -12.50 7.18 9.05
N GLY A 166 -12.80 8.46 8.99
CA GLY A 166 -13.33 9.22 10.12
C GLY A 166 -14.57 8.54 10.71
N PRO A 167 -14.82 8.67 12.03
CA PRO A 167 -16.01 8.08 12.64
C PRO A 167 -17.29 8.60 11.98
N ASP A 168 -18.24 7.71 11.71
CA ASP A 168 -19.56 8.09 11.22
C ASP A 168 -20.22 9.08 12.22
N PRO A 169 -20.81 10.20 11.75
CA PRO A 169 -21.38 11.22 12.64
C PRO A 169 -22.54 10.72 13.53
N ILE A 170 -23.18 9.60 13.18
CA ILE A 170 -24.35 9.04 13.88
C ILE A 170 -23.93 7.87 14.78
N THR A 171 -23.21 6.89 14.23
CA THR A 171 -22.83 5.67 14.97
C THR A 171 -21.54 5.87 15.78
N HIS A 172 -20.73 6.88 15.43
CA HIS A 172 -19.39 7.10 15.97
C HIS A 172 -18.47 5.89 15.76
N ILE A 173 -18.70 5.12 14.70
CA ILE A 173 -17.89 3.99 14.31
C ILE A 173 -17.16 4.34 13.00
N PRO A 174 -15.83 4.18 12.92
CA PRO A 174 -15.12 4.36 11.65
C PRO A 174 -15.48 3.25 10.66
N ASN A 175 -15.53 3.61 9.39
CA ASN A 175 -15.56 2.65 8.30
C ASN A 175 -14.13 2.15 7.98
N LEU A 176 -14.00 0.89 7.56
CA LEU A 176 -12.72 0.26 7.21
C LEU A 176 -12.74 -0.21 5.76
N PRO A 177 -12.23 0.58 4.80
CA PRO A 177 -11.97 0.11 3.45
C PRO A 177 -10.78 -0.84 3.46
N LEU A 178 -10.93 -1.99 2.81
CA LEU A 178 -9.89 -2.99 2.66
C LEU A 178 -9.79 -3.41 1.20
N THR A 179 -8.56 -3.56 0.71
CA THR A 179 -8.31 -4.11 -0.62
C THR A 179 -7.36 -5.30 -0.57
N SER A 180 -7.56 -6.21 -1.53
CA SER A 180 -6.83 -7.47 -1.67
C SER A 180 -6.52 -7.71 -3.14
N LEU A 181 -5.23 -7.89 -3.48
CA LEU A 181 -4.78 -8.04 -4.86
C LEU A 181 -5.14 -9.42 -5.41
N LEU A 182 -5.78 -9.46 -6.58
CA LEU A 182 -6.05 -10.70 -7.29
C LEU A 182 -5.03 -10.93 -8.41
N LEU A 183 -4.83 -12.18 -8.79
CA LEU A 183 -3.86 -12.57 -9.81
C LEU A 183 -4.38 -12.23 -11.22
N ALA A 184 -4.34 -10.95 -11.58
CA ALA A 184 -4.81 -10.29 -12.80
C ALA A 184 -6.28 -10.60 -13.23
N PRO A 185 -7.13 -9.60 -13.53
CA PRO A 185 -6.82 -8.18 -13.70
C PRO A 185 -7.56 -7.32 -12.65
N GLY A 186 -7.16 -7.33 -11.38
CA GLY A 186 -7.92 -6.50 -10.43
C GLY A 186 -7.44 -6.40 -9.00
N VAL A 187 -8.04 -5.43 -8.34
CA VAL A 187 -8.13 -5.31 -6.89
C VAL A 187 -9.52 -5.74 -6.43
N THR A 188 -9.58 -6.61 -5.42
CA THR A 188 -10.82 -6.92 -4.70
C THR A 188 -11.00 -5.92 -3.56
N GLY A 189 -12.14 -5.23 -3.51
CA GLY A 189 -12.49 -4.25 -2.47
C GLY A 189 -13.62 -4.75 -1.56
N THR A 190 -13.51 -4.49 -0.26
CA THR A 190 -14.58 -4.71 0.73
C THR A 190 -14.49 -3.65 1.81
N HIS A 191 -15.54 -3.47 2.61
CA HIS A 191 -15.49 -2.55 3.73
C HIS A 191 -16.28 -3.02 4.95
N SER A 192 -15.96 -2.46 6.12
CA SER A 192 -16.69 -2.69 7.36
C SER A 192 -17.16 -1.38 7.98
N THR A 193 -18.39 -1.35 8.49
CA THR A 193 -18.97 -0.20 9.22
C THR A 193 -19.13 -0.45 10.71
N ASP A 194 -18.62 -1.58 11.21
CA ASP A 194 -18.76 -2.05 12.60
C ASP A 194 -17.42 -2.47 13.21
N ARG A 195 -16.34 -1.80 12.83
CA ARG A 195 -14.96 -2.07 13.27
C ARG A 195 -14.49 -3.49 12.91
N GLY A 196 -14.81 -3.98 11.74
CA GLY A 196 -14.31 -5.27 11.24
C GLY A 196 -15.06 -6.49 11.77
N ASP A 197 -16.09 -6.33 12.62
CA ASP A 197 -16.93 -7.44 13.06
C ASP A 197 -17.69 -8.09 11.88
N ASN A 198 -18.08 -7.29 10.89
CA ASN A 198 -18.65 -7.73 9.61
C ASN A 198 -18.12 -6.90 8.44
N PHE A 199 -18.13 -7.49 7.24
CA PHE A 199 -17.72 -6.84 6.01
C PHE A 199 -18.87 -6.80 4.98
N SER A 200 -18.70 -6.04 3.91
CA SER A 200 -19.53 -6.14 2.72
C SER A 200 -19.12 -7.36 1.89
N PRO A 201 -20.00 -7.91 1.03
CA PRO A 201 -19.57 -8.78 -0.05
C PRO A 201 -18.42 -8.12 -0.84
N PRO A 202 -17.30 -8.81 -1.10
CA PRO A 202 -16.18 -8.26 -1.84
C PRO A 202 -16.54 -8.00 -3.30
N ASN A 203 -16.17 -6.82 -3.77
CA ASN A 203 -16.23 -6.41 -5.17
C ASN A 203 -14.89 -6.78 -5.85
N VAL A 204 -14.90 -7.77 -6.74
CA VAL A 204 -13.69 -8.26 -7.44
C VAL A 204 -13.21 -7.35 -8.58
N LEU A 205 -13.95 -6.27 -8.86
CA LEU A 205 -13.62 -5.24 -9.85
C LEU A 205 -13.61 -3.88 -9.17
N ALA A 206 -12.93 -3.77 -8.02
CA ALA A 206 -12.90 -2.52 -7.27
C ALA A 206 -12.05 -1.45 -7.97
N ALA A 207 -10.96 -1.86 -8.63
CA ALA A 207 -10.17 -1.01 -9.52
C ALA A 207 -10.77 -1.03 -10.94
N LEU A 208 -10.91 0.15 -11.56
CA LEU A 208 -11.52 0.27 -12.90
C LEU A 208 -10.53 0.06 -14.05
N ILE A 209 -9.23 0.17 -13.77
CA ILE A 209 -8.15 -0.01 -14.75
C ILE A 209 -7.48 -1.33 -14.40
N GLY A 210 -7.29 -2.20 -15.38
CA GLY A 210 -6.88 -3.58 -15.14
C GLY A 210 -5.37 -3.76 -15.17
N GLY A 211 -4.90 -4.70 -14.34
CA GLY A 211 -3.49 -5.10 -14.28
C GLY A 211 -2.77 -4.32 -13.20
N ASP A 212 -3.17 -4.61 -11.97
CA ASP A 212 -2.79 -3.86 -10.78
C ASP A 212 -1.64 -4.57 -10.07
N ASP A 213 -0.76 -3.79 -9.46
CA ASP A 213 0.31 -4.23 -8.57
C ASP A 213 0.48 -3.18 -7.48
N ARG A 214 0.74 -3.59 -6.23
CA ARG A 214 0.98 -2.71 -5.08
C ARG A 214 -0.12 -1.69 -4.82
N GLN A 215 -1.33 -2.18 -4.57
CA GLN A 215 -2.46 -1.32 -4.24
C GLN A 215 -2.37 -0.77 -2.81
N TRP A 216 -2.63 0.53 -2.66
CA TRP A 216 -2.59 1.23 -1.38
C TRP A 216 -3.87 2.01 -1.12
N ASN A 217 -4.36 1.96 0.12
CA ASN A 217 -5.50 2.73 0.57
C ASN A 217 -5.07 3.82 1.55
N ASP A 218 -5.71 4.97 1.43
CA ASP A 218 -5.84 5.92 2.53
C ASP A 218 -7.26 6.50 2.56
N ALA A 219 -7.74 6.92 3.73
CA ALA A 219 -9.14 7.28 3.92
C ALA A 219 -9.29 8.40 4.95
N ILE A 220 -10.19 9.36 4.70
CA ILE A 220 -10.31 10.57 5.52
C ILE A 220 -11.66 10.73 6.20
N ASP A 221 -12.68 11.20 5.50
CA ASP A 221 -14.01 11.45 6.05
C ASP A 221 -14.76 10.14 6.30
N ALA A 222 -16.03 10.18 6.69
CA ALA A 222 -16.77 8.98 7.09
C ALA A 222 -16.86 7.89 6.00
N LYS A 223 -16.71 8.25 4.72
CA LYS A 223 -16.83 7.34 3.58
C LYS A 223 -15.81 7.56 2.47
N THR A 224 -15.06 8.65 2.50
CA THR A 224 -14.13 9.00 1.42
C THR A 224 -12.82 8.23 1.59
N GLY A 225 -12.42 7.49 0.56
CA GLY A 225 -11.16 6.77 0.50
C GLY A 225 -10.54 6.86 -0.89
N TYR A 226 -9.23 6.64 -0.98
CA TYR A 226 -8.49 6.62 -2.24
C TYR A 226 -7.73 5.31 -2.36
N LEU A 227 -7.76 4.75 -3.56
CA LEU A 227 -7.01 3.56 -3.95
C LEU A 227 -5.98 3.98 -5.00
N ALA A 228 -4.70 3.77 -4.70
CA ALA A 228 -3.59 4.00 -5.64
C ALA A 228 -2.97 2.67 -6.07
N TYR A 229 -2.64 2.50 -7.34
CA TYR A 229 -2.04 1.28 -7.88
C TYR A 229 -1.32 1.54 -9.21
N HIS A 230 -0.44 0.62 -9.63
CA HIS A 230 0.22 0.71 -10.94
C HIS A 230 -0.70 0.27 -12.09
N ASP A 231 -0.77 1.07 -13.14
CA ASP A 231 -1.29 0.66 -14.46
C ASP A 231 -0.19 -0.10 -15.21
N ILE A 232 -0.29 -1.41 -15.40
CA ILE A 232 0.74 -2.18 -16.12
C ILE A 232 1.01 -1.73 -17.56
N GLY A 233 0.08 -1.02 -18.21
CA GLY A 233 0.21 -0.58 -19.59
C GLY A 233 1.15 0.61 -19.73
N THR A 234 1.02 1.59 -18.83
CA THR A 234 1.80 2.84 -18.83
C THR A 234 2.84 2.90 -17.72
N PHE A 235 2.71 2.05 -16.71
CA PHE A 235 3.41 2.10 -15.43
C PHE A 235 3.24 3.44 -14.69
N ASN A 236 2.18 4.20 -15.04
CA ASN A 236 1.72 5.31 -14.22
C ASN A 236 1.07 4.77 -12.93
N ILE A 237 0.83 5.65 -11.97
CA ILE A 237 0.16 5.34 -10.71
C ILE A 237 -1.24 5.94 -10.81
N ASP A 238 -2.23 5.10 -11.08
CA ASP A 238 -3.63 5.51 -11.10
C ASP A 238 -4.13 5.69 -9.66
N VAL A 239 -4.89 6.75 -9.41
CA VAL A 239 -5.50 7.06 -8.11
C VAL A 239 -7.00 7.23 -8.31
N GLN A 240 -7.79 6.39 -7.62
CA GLN A 240 -9.25 6.39 -7.72
C GLN A 240 -9.90 6.72 -6.39
N ARG A 241 -10.98 7.50 -6.42
CA ARG A 241 -11.75 7.90 -5.22
C ARG A 241 -12.97 7.01 -5.01
N SER A 242 -13.18 6.62 -3.76
CA SER A 242 -14.40 6.04 -3.24
C SER A 242 -15.15 7.07 -2.38
N ILE A 243 -16.49 7.06 -2.48
CA ILE A 243 -17.40 7.84 -1.63
C ILE A 243 -18.41 6.96 -0.87
N ASP A 244 -18.25 5.63 -0.98
CA ASP A 244 -19.13 4.62 -0.38
C ASP A 244 -18.42 3.77 0.69
N GLY A 245 -17.25 4.21 1.14
CA GLY A 245 -16.47 3.53 2.18
C GLY A 245 -15.52 2.45 1.64
N GLY A 246 -15.20 2.45 0.35
CA GLY A 246 -14.29 1.50 -0.29
C GLY A 246 -14.97 0.30 -0.94
N LEU A 247 -16.29 0.37 -1.17
CA LEU A 247 -17.02 -0.66 -1.92
C LEU A 247 -16.78 -0.50 -3.43
N THR A 248 -16.77 0.75 -3.91
CA THR A 248 -16.42 1.11 -5.30
C THR A 248 -15.45 2.29 -5.34
N TYR A 249 -14.56 2.31 -6.34
CA TYR A 249 -13.58 3.38 -6.59
C TYR A 249 -13.83 4.03 -7.96
N ALA A 250 -15.02 4.57 -8.15
CA ALA A 250 -15.46 5.15 -9.42
C ALA A 250 -15.83 6.64 -9.32
N ALA A 251 -15.69 7.24 -8.14
CA ALA A 251 -16.18 8.59 -7.89
C ALA A 251 -15.19 9.69 -8.29
N GLY A 252 -13.96 9.32 -8.65
CA GLY A 252 -13.01 10.24 -9.26
C GLY A 252 -11.70 9.53 -9.63
N LEU A 253 -10.94 10.12 -10.54
CA LEU A 253 -9.70 9.57 -11.10
C LEU A 253 -8.65 10.68 -11.30
N GLY A 254 -7.40 10.34 -10.98
CA GLY A 254 -6.20 11.08 -11.36
C GLY A 254 -5.01 10.14 -11.59
N GLU A 255 -3.99 10.62 -12.29
CA GLU A 255 -2.71 9.92 -12.47
C GLU A 255 -1.62 10.65 -11.68
N ALA A 256 -0.94 9.92 -10.78
CA ALA A 256 -0.02 10.56 -9.85
C ALA A 256 1.31 10.98 -10.46
N ILE A 257 1.72 10.38 -11.58
CA ILE A 257 2.90 10.82 -12.34
C ILE A 257 2.43 11.77 -13.44
N ASP A 258 2.83 13.03 -13.33
CA ASP A 258 2.42 14.06 -14.27
C ASP A 258 3.06 13.93 -15.65
N ALA A 259 2.51 14.63 -16.64
CA ALA A 259 2.96 14.56 -18.02
C ALA A 259 4.46 14.91 -18.19
N ALA A 260 4.97 15.84 -17.38
CA ALA A 260 6.36 16.29 -17.45
C ALA A 260 7.34 15.26 -16.89
N THR A 261 6.93 14.53 -15.85
CA THR A 261 7.74 13.52 -15.15
C THR A 261 7.59 12.13 -15.77
N PHE A 262 6.48 11.87 -16.47
CA PHE A 262 6.18 10.57 -17.09
C PHE A 262 7.34 10.00 -17.95
N PRO A 263 8.05 10.78 -18.79
CA PRO A 263 9.20 10.25 -19.53
C PRO A 263 10.30 9.65 -18.64
N ALA A 264 10.49 10.18 -17.42
CA ALA A 264 11.51 9.74 -16.47
C ALA A 264 11.04 8.59 -15.56
N ALA A 265 9.73 8.45 -15.32
CA ALA A 265 9.19 7.57 -14.28
C ALA A 265 8.10 6.58 -14.74
N GLY A 266 7.50 6.77 -15.91
CA GLY A 266 6.57 5.82 -16.53
C GLY A 266 7.26 4.79 -17.42
N ALA A 267 6.48 4.05 -18.20
CA ALA A 267 6.93 3.06 -19.19
C ALA A 267 6.65 3.47 -20.65
N PRO A 268 7.25 4.56 -21.16
CA PRO A 268 7.08 4.98 -22.55
C PRO A 268 7.68 3.99 -23.57
N THR A 269 8.58 3.09 -23.14
CA THR A 269 9.17 2.06 -23.99
C THR A 269 9.26 0.70 -23.28
N PRO A 270 9.39 -0.42 -24.01
CA PRO A 270 9.62 -1.73 -23.39
C PRO A 270 10.94 -1.86 -22.62
N ALA A 271 11.88 -0.91 -22.79
CA ALA A 271 13.14 -0.88 -22.06
C ALA A 271 13.06 -0.09 -20.74
N SER A 272 11.95 0.61 -20.52
CA SER A 272 11.74 1.47 -19.36
C SER A 272 11.81 0.68 -18.05
N THR A 273 12.50 1.23 -17.06
CA THR A 273 12.51 0.69 -15.69
C THR A 273 11.42 1.29 -14.83
N ALA A 274 10.84 2.41 -15.26
CA ALA A 274 9.71 3.10 -14.66
C ALA A 274 9.97 3.45 -13.18
N ASN A 275 9.03 3.16 -12.28
CA ASN A 275 9.08 3.61 -10.89
C ASN A 275 8.80 2.49 -9.88
N LEU A 276 8.96 2.81 -8.59
CA LEU A 276 8.40 2.04 -7.49
C LEU A 276 7.63 3.01 -6.59
N ALA A 277 6.32 2.80 -6.51
CA ALA A 277 5.40 3.62 -5.73
C ALA A 277 5.49 3.30 -4.22
N ALA A 278 5.36 4.35 -3.40
CA ALA A 278 5.03 4.27 -1.98
C ALA A 278 3.51 4.16 -1.77
N GLN A 279 3.06 4.14 -0.52
CA GLN A 279 1.65 4.38 -0.20
C GLN A 279 1.23 5.79 -0.61
N ILE A 280 -0.03 5.92 -1.05
CA ILE A 280 -0.71 7.21 -1.10
C ILE A 280 -0.93 7.71 0.34
N LYS A 281 -0.82 9.03 0.53
CA LYS A 281 -1.15 9.70 1.81
C LYS A 281 -2.08 10.86 1.62
N ILE A 282 -3.07 10.96 2.51
CA ILE A 282 -3.96 12.12 2.63
C ILE A 282 -3.44 13.05 3.73
N ASP A 283 -3.54 14.36 3.54
CA ASP A 283 -3.36 15.30 4.63
C ASP A 283 -4.57 15.29 5.58
N HIS A 284 -4.36 14.83 6.82
CA HIS A 284 -5.36 14.80 7.88
C HIS A 284 -5.31 15.99 8.84
N SER A 285 -4.45 16.98 8.56
CA SER A 285 -4.31 18.17 9.38
C SER A 285 -5.61 18.97 9.46
N ASN A 286 -5.67 19.90 10.42
CA ASN A 286 -6.72 20.92 10.47
C ASN A 286 -6.35 22.17 9.64
N CYS A 287 -5.37 22.05 8.74
CA CYS A 287 -4.87 23.12 7.90
C CYS A 287 -5.64 23.21 6.58
N SER A 288 -5.39 24.26 5.79
CA SER A 288 -5.99 24.41 4.45
C SER A 288 -5.58 23.30 3.46
N SER A 289 -4.50 22.59 3.78
CA SER A 289 -3.99 21.44 3.04
C SER A 289 -4.77 20.15 3.30
N ARG A 290 -5.67 20.09 4.30
CA ARG A 290 -6.50 18.91 4.58
C ARG A 290 -7.14 18.37 3.30
N GLY A 291 -7.01 17.07 3.07
CA GLY A 291 -7.53 16.38 1.90
C GLY A 291 -6.63 16.43 0.67
N ASN A 292 -5.52 17.17 0.69
CA ASN A 292 -4.49 17.04 -0.33
C ASN A 292 -3.96 15.60 -0.36
N LEU A 293 -3.61 15.11 -1.54
CA LEU A 293 -3.01 13.79 -1.72
C LEU A 293 -1.53 13.90 -2.03
N TYR A 294 -0.78 12.91 -1.56
CA TYR A 294 0.66 12.82 -1.78
C TYR A 294 1.07 11.40 -2.16
N GLN A 295 1.72 11.26 -3.32
CA GLN A 295 2.22 9.98 -3.83
C GLN A 295 3.74 10.05 -3.97
N LEU A 296 4.46 9.42 -3.04
CA LEU A 296 5.91 9.25 -3.16
C LEU A 296 6.22 8.11 -4.13
N PHE A 297 7.27 8.26 -4.93
CA PHE A 297 7.82 7.17 -5.75
C PHE A 297 9.33 7.36 -5.96
N VAL A 298 10.04 6.24 -6.17
CA VAL A 298 11.43 6.27 -6.64
C VAL A 298 11.49 5.89 -8.11
N ALA A 299 12.34 6.55 -8.86
CA ALA A 299 12.48 6.36 -10.30
C ALA A 299 13.91 6.70 -10.77
N PRO A 300 14.24 6.43 -12.05
CA PRO A 300 15.41 6.98 -12.71
C PRO A 300 15.48 8.52 -12.61
N ASN A 301 16.65 9.10 -12.88
CA ASN A 301 16.79 10.56 -12.80
C ASN A 301 16.06 11.30 -13.92
N ASP A 302 15.98 10.71 -15.10
CA ASP A 302 15.48 11.36 -16.30
C ASP A 302 15.09 10.31 -17.35
N ALA A 303 14.52 10.78 -18.46
CA ALA A 303 14.08 9.92 -19.56
C ALA A 303 15.23 9.13 -20.21
N LEU A 304 16.47 9.63 -20.17
CA LEU A 304 17.61 8.92 -20.73
C LEU A 304 17.96 7.72 -19.87
N GLU A 305 18.02 7.89 -18.55
CA GLU A 305 18.24 6.78 -17.61
C GLU A 305 17.07 5.79 -17.63
N ASN A 306 15.83 6.28 -17.73
CA ASN A 306 14.67 5.40 -17.73
C ASN A 306 14.69 4.41 -18.91
N ASN A 307 15.12 4.85 -20.09
CA ASN A 307 15.15 4.03 -21.30
C ASN A 307 16.40 3.13 -21.43
N VAL A 308 17.10 2.86 -20.32
CA VAL A 308 18.17 1.86 -20.25
C VAL A 308 17.69 0.67 -19.44
N SER A 309 17.63 -0.50 -20.09
CA SER A 309 17.16 -1.74 -19.45
C SER A 309 17.95 -2.03 -18.17
N GLY A 310 17.23 -2.18 -17.06
CA GLY A 310 17.81 -2.46 -15.74
C GLY A 310 18.55 -1.29 -15.10
N ALA A 311 18.38 -0.06 -15.61
CA ALA A 311 18.88 1.15 -14.98
C ALA A 311 18.43 1.23 -13.51
N PRO A 312 19.32 1.69 -12.61
CA PRO A 312 18.96 1.85 -11.22
C PRO A 312 18.08 3.08 -11.01
N MET A 313 17.13 2.98 -10.09
CA MET A 313 16.33 4.13 -9.66
C MET A 313 17.14 4.89 -8.60
N ARG A 314 17.55 6.11 -8.91
CA ARG A 314 18.40 6.93 -8.03
C ARG A 314 17.74 8.22 -7.57
N SER A 315 16.51 8.49 -8.00
CA SER A 315 15.79 9.71 -7.63
C SER A 315 14.49 9.37 -6.90
N ALA A 316 14.07 10.27 -6.02
CA ALA A 316 12.77 10.23 -5.36
C ALA A 316 11.95 11.45 -5.78
N TYR A 317 10.65 11.25 -5.96
CA TYR A 317 9.68 12.25 -6.42
C TYR A 317 8.43 12.15 -5.54
N VAL A 318 7.73 13.27 -5.36
CA VAL A 318 6.43 13.29 -4.70
C VAL A 318 5.44 14.01 -5.63
N GLY A 319 4.43 13.27 -6.07
CA GLY A 319 3.25 13.84 -6.70
C GLY A 319 2.34 14.46 -5.66
N VAL A 320 1.89 15.69 -5.91
CA VAL A 320 0.99 16.46 -5.04
C VAL A 320 -0.31 16.76 -5.77
N SER A 321 -1.44 16.34 -5.22
CA SER A 321 -2.77 16.78 -5.66
C SER A 321 -3.39 17.71 -4.63
N ILE A 322 -3.80 18.89 -5.08
CA ILE A 322 -4.46 19.92 -4.26
C ILE A 322 -5.96 20.03 -4.53
N ASP A 323 -6.42 19.40 -5.62
CA ASP A 323 -7.75 19.46 -6.21
C ASP A 323 -8.54 18.16 -5.98
N ALA A 324 -7.90 17.05 -5.64
CA ALA A 324 -8.58 15.80 -5.27
C ALA A 324 -9.62 15.95 -4.15
N LYS A 325 -9.45 16.98 -3.30
CA LYS A 325 -10.35 17.36 -2.20
C LYS A 325 -11.57 18.19 -2.62
N LEU A 326 -11.68 18.55 -3.90
CA LEU A 326 -12.78 19.36 -4.45
C LEU A 326 -13.98 18.51 -4.89
N ASP A 327 -13.93 17.19 -4.67
CA ASP A 327 -14.98 16.23 -5.03
C ASP A 327 -15.29 16.16 -6.54
N LEU A 328 -14.39 16.68 -7.40
CA LEU A 328 -14.51 16.59 -8.86
C LEU A 328 -14.24 15.17 -9.37
N PRO A 329 -14.91 14.69 -10.43
CA PRO A 329 -14.61 13.40 -11.06
C PRO A 329 -13.17 13.31 -11.58
N ALA A 330 -12.63 14.39 -12.16
CA ALA A 330 -11.22 14.47 -12.54
C ALA A 330 -10.41 15.24 -11.49
N PHE A 331 -9.16 14.84 -11.24
CA PHE A 331 -8.19 15.62 -10.47
C PHE A 331 -6.75 15.33 -10.93
N MET A 332 -5.82 16.24 -10.61
CA MET A 332 -4.44 16.22 -11.10
C MET A 332 -3.40 16.06 -9.98
N PHE A 333 -2.22 15.61 -10.36
CA PHE A 333 -1.01 15.68 -9.54
C PHE A 333 0.05 16.54 -10.22
N THR A 334 0.83 17.29 -9.44
CA THR A 334 2.08 17.94 -9.87
C THR A 334 3.25 17.27 -9.16
N ASP A 335 4.26 16.83 -9.91
CA ASP A 335 5.40 16.11 -9.38
C ASP A 335 6.56 17.03 -8.99
N TYR A 336 7.12 16.78 -7.80
CA TYR A 336 8.31 17.47 -7.31
C TYR A 336 9.44 16.48 -7.07
N LYS A 337 10.58 16.71 -7.73
CA LYS A 337 11.81 15.93 -7.50
C LYS A 337 12.41 16.26 -6.13
N VAL A 338 12.40 15.28 -5.23
CA VAL A 338 12.83 15.38 -3.83
C VAL A 338 14.33 15.18 -3.67
N TYR A 339 14.88 14.21 -4.40
CA TYR A 339 16.26 13.76 -4.23
C TYR A 339 16.79 13.14 -5.52
N THR A 340 18.10 13.29 -5.74
CA THR A 340 18.84 12.56 -6.76
C THR A 340 20.18 12.11 -6.18
N GLY A 341 20.37 10.80 -6.11
CA GLY A 341 21.62 10.17 -5.69
C GLY A 341 22.70 10.23 -6.76
N PRO A 342 23.96 9.89 -6.41
CA PRO A 342 25.03 9.82 -7.40
C PRO A 342 24.72 8.78 -8.49
N VAL A 343 25.34 8.93 -9.67
CA VAL A 343 25.17 7.98 -10.78
C VAL A 343 25.48 6.56 -10.31
N GLY A 344 24.55 5.63 -10.58
CA GLY A 344 24.66 4.23 -10.16
C GLY A 344 24.11 3.90 -8.77
N ALA A 345 23.68 4.90 -7.98
CA ALA A 345 22.98 4.66 -6.72
C ALA A 345 21.66 3.88 -6.97
N ARG A 346 21.29 3.02 -6.02
CA ARG A 346 20.13 2.14 -6.11
C ARG A 346 19.23 2.39 -4.91
N ASN A 347 18.22 3.23 -5.08
CA ASN A 347 17.19 3.49 -4.07
C ASN A 347 15.96 2.57 -4.26
N ASN A 348 15.97 1.72 -5.28
CA ASN A 348 14.93 0.72 -5.55
C ASN A 348 15.02 -0.51 -4.65
N ASN A 349 15.16 -0.30 -3.34
CA ASN A 349 15.04 -1.35 -2.31
C ASN A 349 13.66 -1.19 -1.68
N ILE A 350 12.66 -1.81 -2.32
CA ILE A 350 11.20 -1.59 -2.25
C ILE A 350 10.68 -0.99 -0.92
N PHE A 351 9.62 -0.20 -1.08
CA PHE A 351 8.96 0.70 -0.12
C PHE A 351 9.82 1.90 0.27
N PRO A 352 9.91 2.89 -0.63
CA PRO A 352 9.86 4.26 -0.14
C PRO A 352 8.56 4.46 0.65
N ALA A 353 8.57 5.33 1.65
CA ALA A 353 7.39 5.62 2.47
C ALA A 353 7.30 7.11 2.80
N LEU A 354 6.07 7.60 2.92
CA LEU A 354 5.72 8.99 3.19
C LEU A 354 4.76 9.06 4.38
N ALA A 355 4.87 10.10 5.21
CA ALA A 355 3.88 10.44 6.22
C ALA A 355 3.63 11.95 6.26
N VAL A 356 2.43 12.33 6.71
CA VAL A 356 2.01 13.71 6.95
C VAL A 356 1.64 13.84 8.42
N ASP A 357 2.15 14.85 9.14
CA ASP A 357 1.69 15.13 10.50
C ASP A 357 0.40 15.98 10.54
N GLN A 358 -0.19 16.16 11.72
CA GLN A 358 -1.42 16.95 11.93
C GLN A 358 -1.25 18.45 11.67
N PHE A 359 -0.06 18.91 11.26
CA PHE A 359 0.24 20.29 10.89
C PHE A 359 0.57 20.42 9.40
N GLY A 360 0.47 19.35 8.61
CA GLY A 360 0.69 19.37 7.17
C GLY A 360 2.17 19.32 6.77
N PHE A 361 3.09 19.01 7.69
CA PHE A 361 4.48 18.73 7.32
C PHE A 361 4.59 17.31 6.78
N LEU A 362 5.40 17.14 5.74
CA LEU A 362 5.61 15.84 5.09
C LEU A 362 6.98 15.28 5.46
N TYR A 363 7.07 13.95 5.54
CA TYR A 363 8.29 13.22 5.86
C TYR A 363 8.43 12.02 4.93
N SER A 364 9.55 11.95 4.20
CA SER A 364 9.85 10.86 3.26
C SER A 364 11.04 10.05 3.73
N VAL A 365 10.95 8.73 3.58
CA VAL A 365 12.05 7.78 3.83
C VAL A 365 12.20 6.78 2.70
N TRP A 366 13.43 6.31 2.47
CA TRP A 366 13.75 5.23 1.54
C TRP A 366 15.09 4.58 1.91
N SER A 367 15.42 3.47 1.26
CA SER A 367 16.65 2.72 1.49
C SER A 367 17.48 2.51 0.23
N ASP A 368 18.81 2.56 0.38
CA ASP A 368 19.77 2.10 -0.64
C ASP A 368 20.33 0.69 -0.38
N ASN A 369 19.62 -0.11 0.41
CA ASN A 369 20.03 -1.40 1.01
C ASN A 369 20.95 -1.25 2.22
N ARG A 370 21.58 -0.10 2.45
CA ARG A 370 22.57 0.11 3.51
C ARG A 370 22.18 1.23 4.47
N ASN A 371 21.60 2.29 3.95
CA ASN A 371 21.29 3.52 4.63
C ASN A 371 19.78 3.74 4.58
N ILE A 372 19.23 4.23 5.69
CA ILE A 372 17.88 4.79 5.72
C ILE A 372 18.02 6.30 5.50
N PHE A 373 17.42 6.80 4.43
CA PHE A 373 17.37 8.22 4.12
C PHE A 373 16.11 8.84 4.71
N PHE A 374 16.21 10.10 5.11
CA PHE A 374 15.10 10.91 5.62
C PHE A 374 15.17 12.32 5.06
N THR A 375 14.02 12.88 4.74
CA THR A 375 13.84 14.29 4.43
C THR A 375 12.44 14.76 4.82
N SER A 376 12.27 16.06 4.99
CA SER A 376 11.01 16.71 5.33
C SER A 376 10.68 17.86 4.38
N SER A 377 9.40 18.16 4.23
CA SER A 377 8.89 19.34 3.54
C SER A 377 7.98 20.14 4.47
N SER A 378 8.10 21.46 4.41
CA SER A 378 7.31 22.42 5.16
C SER A 378 6.38 23.26 4.28
N ASP A 379 6.24 22.90 3.01
CA ASP A 379 5.48 23.63 1.99
C ASP A 379 4.65 22.67 1.12
N HIS A 380 4.06 21.67 1.78
CA HIS A 380 3.15 20.71 1.16
C HIS A 380 3.77 19.92 0.00
N GLY A 381 5.05 19.55 0.12
CA GLY A 381 5.74 18.67 -0.84
C GLY A 381 6.46 19.39 -1.98
N LYS A 382 6.38 20.73 -2.07
CA LYS A 382 7.00 21.51 -3.16
C LYS A 382 8.51 21.58 -3.05
N THR A 383 9.04 21.80 -1.85
CA THR A 383 10.47 21.80 -1.56
C THR A 383 10.81 20.92 -0.36
N TRP A 384 12.04 20.41 -0.36
CA TRP A 384 12.48 19.39 0.60
C TRP A 384 13.82 19.77 1.20
N THR A 385 14.00 19.42 2.47
CA THR A 385 15.32 19.49 3.11
C THR A 385 16.31 18.55 2.41
N PRO A 386 17.63 18.79 2.51
CA PRO A 386 18.60 17.82 2.00
C PRO A 386 18.40 16.45 2.65
N ALA A 387 18.34 15.38 1.84
CA ALA A 387 18.19 14.02 2.35
C ALA A 387 19.37 13.62 3.26
N ARG A 388 19.07 13.03 4.41
CA ARG A 388 20.04 12.65 5.45
C ARG A 388 20.01 11.15 5.70
N VAL A 389 21.17 10.55 5.91
CA VAL A 389 21.26 9.19 6.44
C VAL A 389 20.95 9.22 7.94
N VAL A 390 19.97 8.45 8.39
CA VAL A 390 19.44 8.51 9.76
C VAL A 390 19.62 7.24 10.58
N ASN A 391 19.98 6.10 9.98
CA ASN A 391 20.30 4.89 10.75
C ASN A 391 21.60 5.06 11.56
N GLN A 392 21.59 4.58 12.80
CA GLN A 392 22.62 4.81 13.84
C GLN A 392 23.07 3.49 14.48
N GLY A 393 24.00 3.57 15.43
CA GLY A 393 24.37 2.46 16.30
C GLY A 393 24.67 1.15 15.56
N ALA A 394 23.98 0.08 15.97
CA ALA A 394 24.23 -1.29 15.50
C ALA A 394 23.92 -1.51 14.01
N THR A 395 23.21 -0.59 13.34
CA THR A 395 22.82 -0.69 11.92
C THR A 395 23.76 0.05 10.96
N VAL A 396 24.71 0.84 11.47
CA VAL A 396 25.64 1.61 10.62
C VAL A 396 26.54 0.68 9.81
N GLY A 397 26.56 0.88 8.49
CA GLY A 397 27.39 0.09 7.58
C GLY A 397 26.89 -1.33 7.31
N LYS A 398 25.66 -1.65 7.72
CA LYS A 398 25.01 -2.96 7.54
C LYS A 398 23.85 -2.88 6.57
N ALA A 399 23.28 -4.02 6.19
CA ALA A 399 22.09 -4.04 5.36
C ALA A 399 20.87 -3.51 6.13
N ASN A 400 20.11 -2.60 5.54
CA ASN A 400 18.90 -1.98 6.08
C ASN A 400 17.89 -1.83 4.94
N VAL A 401 16.70 -2.40 5.05
CA VAL A 401 15.70 -2.46 3.96
C VAL A 401 14.28 -2.23 4.50
N PHE A 402 13.35 -1.95 3.59
CA PHE A 402 11.91 -1.80 3.88
C PHE A 402 11.61 -0.74 4.96
N PRO A 403 12.05 0.53 4.79
CA PRO A 403 11.68 1.56 5.73
C PRO A 403 10.21 1.97 5.60
N TRP A 404 9.56 2.12 6.74
CA TRP A 404 8.21 2.65 6.88
C TRP A 404 8.21 3.84 7.83
N VAL A 405 7.30 4.80 7.60
CA VAL A 405 7.24 6.04 8.38
C VAL A 405 5.80 6.36 8.78
N ALA A 406 5.63 6.84 10.01
CA ALA A 406 4.39 7.44 10.51
C ALA A 406 4.69 8.76 11.22
N ALA A 407 3.76 9.71 11.15
CA ALA A 407 3.84 11.00 11.79
C ALA A 407 2.45 11.43 12.28
N ASP A 408 2.37 12.17 13.38
CA ASP A 408 1.09 12.61 13.95
C ASP A 408 1.14 14.03 14.55
N ALA A 409 2.09 14.34 15.42
CA ALA A 409 2.22 15.62 16.09
C ALA A 409 3.29 16.50 15.41
N ASN A 410 3.41 17.75 15.84
CA ASN A 410 4.30 18.74 15.23
C ASN A 410 5.76 18.28 15.28
N GLY A 411 6.26 17.69 14.18
CA GLY A 411 7.60 17.11 14.13
C GLY A 411 7.76 15.73 14.77
N HIS A 412 6.70 15.08 15.24
CA HIS A 412 6.79 13.72 15.76
C HIS A 412 6.74 12.70 14.62
N VAL A 413 7.85 11.98 14.44
CA VAL A 413 8.03 11.02 13.35
C VAL A 413 8.67 9.75 13.88
N VAL A 414 8.11 8.60 13.47
CA VAL A 414 8.64 7.26 13.73
C VAL A 414 9.00 6.62 12.39
N VAL A 415 10.21 6.07 12.29
CA VAL A 415 10.67 5.30 11.13
C VAL A 415 11.03 3.89 11.60
N ALA A 416 10.45 2.85 11.00
CA ALA A 416 10.77 1.46 11.29
C ALA A 416 11.38 0.77 10.06
N TRP A 417 12.33 -0.15 10.22
CA TRP A 417 12.93 -0.91 9.10
C TRP A 417 13.48 -2.27 9.54
N LEU A 418 13.78 -3.14 8.56
CA LEU A 418 14.53 -4.38 8.78
C LEU A 418 16.04 -4.13 8.69
N GLY A 419 16.78 -4.47 9.74
CA GLY A 419 18.24 -4.32 9.78
C GLY A 419 18.95 -5.65 10.01
N ALA A 420 19.99 -5.92 9.21
CA ALA A 420 20.84 -7.09 9.38
C ALA A 420 21.97 -6.84 10.38
N ASP A 421 22.49 -7.91 10.98
CA ASP A 421 23.69 -7.87 11.80
C ASP A 421 25.01 -7.74 11.00
N ARG A 422 24.94 -7.68 9.67
CA ARG A 422 26.10 -7.62 8.78
C ARG A 422 25.95 -6.74 7.55
N ALA A 423 27.08 -6.39 6.95
CA ALA A 423 27.17 -5.67 5.68
C ALA A 423 26.93 -6.59 4.47
N GLY A 424 26.35 -6.03 3.41
CA GLY A 424 26.09 -6.73 2.16
C GLY A 424 24.78 -6.29 1.51
N ASN A 425 24.50 -6.80 0.31
CA ASN A 425 23.18 -6.66 -0.29
C ASN A 425 22.25 -7.72 0.33
N SER A 426 21.06 -7.32 0.78
CA SER A 426 20.04 -8.22 1.38
C SER A 426 19.67 -9.41 0.51
N ASN A 427 19.77 -9.27 -0.83
CA ASN A 427 19.47 -10.30 -1.81
C ASN A 427 20.68 -11.22 -2.12
N ASP A 428 21.88 -10.85 -1.69
CA ASP A 428 23.09 -11.61 -2.00
C ASP A 428 23.25 -12.79 -1.04
N ARG A 429 22.85 -13.96 -1.52
CA ARG A 429 22.96 -15.24 -0.81
C ARG A 429 24.39 -15.59 -0.39
N ALA A 430 25.41 -15.28 -1.19
CA ALA A 430 26.78 -15.59 -0.82
C ALA A 430 27.22 -14.79 0.43
N VAL A 431 26.66 -13.60 0.61
CA VAL A 431 26.93 -12.74 1.76
C VAL A 431 26.00 -13.09 2.92
N MET A 432 24.70 -13.19 2.69
CA MET A 432 23.70 -13.33 3.75
C MET A 432 23.57 -14.77 4.26
N GLU A 433 23.92 -15.78 3.46
CA GLU A 433 23.82 -17.20 3.78
C GLU A 433 25.15 -17.94 3.52
N PRO A 434 26.27 -17.53 4.15
CA PRO A 434 27.59 -18.07 3.84
C PRO A 434 27.67 -19.56 4.13
N GLY A 435 28.24 -20.32 3.19
CA GLY A 435 28.28 -21.79 3.25
C GLY A 435 27.05 -22.47 2.65
N HIS A 436 26.11 -21.70 2.12
CA HIS A 436 25.09 -22.14 1.18
C HIS A 436 25.68 -22.20 -0.23
N THR A 437 25.53 -23.33 -0.92
CA THR A 437 25.93 -23.52 -2.32
C THR A 437 24.75 -23.13 -3.23
N PRO A 438 24.91 -22.16 -4.15
CA PRO A 438 23.81 -21.67 -5.00
C PRO A 438 23.10 -22.78 -5.80
N GLU A 439 23.77 -23.88 -6.11
CA GLU A 439 23.20 -24.99 -6.89
C GLU A 439 22.13 -25.81 -6.15
N ASP A 440 22.05 -25.71 -4.81
CA ASP A 440 21.24 -26.64 -4.02
C ASP A 440 19.75 -26.26 -3.95
N ASN A 441 19.34 -25.05 -4.37
CA ASN A 441 17.94 -24.54 -4.33
C ASN A 441 17.16 -24.90 -3.05
N GLY A 442 17.88 -25.13 -1.95
CA GLY A 442 17.39 -25.83 -0.78
C GLY A 442 18.24 -25.48 0.43
N PRO A 443 17.75 -25.77 1.63
CA PRO A 443 18.42 -25.41 2.88
C PRO A 443 19.86 -25.93 2.95
N CYS A 444 20.80 -25.15 3.50
CA CYS A 444 22.20 -25.58 3.58
C CYS A 444 22.30 -26.94 4.31
N THR A 445 22.73 -27.99 3.62
CA THR A 445 22.59 -29.39 4.10
C THR A 445 23.69 -29.85 5.05
N LYS A 446 24.68 -28.98 5.35
CA LYS A 446 25.85 -29.31 6.16
C LYS A 446 25.62 -29.09 7.65
N GLY A 447 24.99 -30.07 8.30
CA GLY A 447 24.81 -30.13 9.77
C GLY A 447 23.62 -29.32 10.28
N THR A 448 23.26 -29.52 11.54
CA THR A 448 22.03 -28.98 12.17
C THR A 448 22.12 -27.52 12.61
N THR A 449 23.19 -26.80 12.25
CA THR A 449 23.49 -25.45 12.77
C THR A 449 24.02 -24.50 11.70
N CYS A 450 23.87 -24.81 10.41
CA CYS A 450 24.51 -23.99 9.37
C CYS A 450 23.95 -22.55 9.30
N MET A 451 22.69 -22.33 9.70
CA MET A 451 22.08 -21.00 9.75
C MET A 451 22.64 -20.12 10.87
N THR A 452 23.41 -20.66 11.81
CA THR A 452 24.07 -19.87 12.86
C THR A 452 25.03 -18.83 12.31
N LYS A 453 25.50 -19.01 11.06
CA LYS A 453 26.39 -18.08 10.34
C LYS A 453 25.65 -17.17 9.36
N TRP A 454 24.34 -17.36 9.18
CA TRP A 454 23.53 -16.52 8.30
C TRP A 454 23.28 -15.16 8.95
N ALA A 455 22.97 -14.16 8.12
CA ALA A 455 22.57 -12.84 8.57
C ALA A 455 21.41 -12.95 9.56
N LYS A 456 21.46 -12.17 10.64
CA LYS A 456 20.38 -12.05 11.62
C LYS A 456 19.66 -10.75 11.38
N TRP A 457 18.34 -10.83 11.26
CA TRP A 457 17.48 -9.66 11.04
C TRP A 457 16.67 -9.31 12.28
N ASN A 458 16.56 -8.02 12.54
CA ASN A 458 15.77 -7.43 13.61
C ASN A 458 14.96 -6.25 13.05
N VAL A 459 13.87 -5.93 13.74
CA VAL A 459 13.11 -4.68 13.50
C VAL A 459 13.75 -3.56 14.31
N TYR A 460 14.15 -2.49 13.64
CA TYR A 460 14.69 -1.28 14.24
C TYR A 460 13.73 -0.11 14.09
N VAL A 461 13.80 0.84 15.01
CA VAL A 461 12.97 2.05 15.03
C VAL A 461 13.83 3.27 15.29
N LEU A 462 13.58 4.36 14.57
CA LEU A 462 14.08 5.70 14.83
C LEU A 462 12.89 6.59 15.19
N GLU A 463 13.09 7.47 16.15
CA GLU A 463 12.04 8.38 16.59
C GLU A 463 12.60 9.79 16.83
N THR A 464 11.86 10.79 16.38
CA THR A 464 12.16 12.21 16.55
C THR A 464 10.89 12.97 16.92
N VAL A 465 11.03 14.06 17.67
CA VAL A 465 9.95 15.02 17.98
C VAL A 465 10.20 16.40 17.37
N ASN A 466 11.19 16.49 16.47
CA ASN A 466 11.54 17.71 15.73
C ASN A 466 11.87 17.41 14.26
N GLY A 467 11.12 16.49 13.64
CA GLY A 467 11.37 15.96 12.30
C GLY A 467 11.52 17.02 11.22
N HIS A 468 10.77 18.12 11.29
CA HIS A 468 10.80 19.23 10.33
C HIS A 468 11.87 20.29 10.66
N ALA A 469 12.68 20.10 11.70
CA ALA A 469 13.80 21.01 12.00
C ALA A 469 14.88 20.89 10.91
N ALA A 470 15.65 21.97 10.68
CA ALA A 470 16.73 21.95 9.69
C ALA A 470 17.76 20.82 9.94
N THR A 471 17.98 20.46 11.21
CA THR A 471 18.77 19.29 11.62
C THR A 471 17.98 18.51 12.68
N PRO A 472 17.15 17.53 12.30
CA PRO A 472 16.36 16.75 13.24
C PRO A 472 17.26 15.83 14.07
N THR A 473 16.81 15.49 15.27
CA THR A 473 17.52 14.60 16.20
C THR A 473 16.75 13.32 16.42
N PHE A 474 17.35 12.17 16.08
CA PHE A 474 16.70 10.87 16.21
C PHE A 474 17.29 10.03 17.34
N THR A 475 16.43 9.25 17.99
CA THR A 475 16.81 8.16 18.89
C THR A 475 16.50 6.81 18.24
N GLN A 476 17.46 5.89 18.22
CA GLN A 476 17.28 4.54 17.66
C GLN A 476 17.04 3.48 18.74
N TYR A 477 16.13 2.54 18.46
CA TYR A 477 15.81 1.37 19.26
C TYR A 477 15.82 0.10 18.40
N THR A 478 15.91 -1.06 19.07
CA THR A 478 15.55 -2.36 18.48
C THR A 478 14.18 -2.74 19.01
N ALA A 479 13.18 -2.81 18.13
CA ALA A 479 11.79 -3.09 18.49
C ALA A 479 11.49 -4.59 18.57
N SER A 480 12.22 -5.43 17.82
CA SER A 480 12.13 -6.88 18.00
C SER A 480 13.02 -7.34 19.18
N ASP A 481 12.47 -8.19 20.04
CA ASP A 481 13.11 -8.73 21.23
C ASP A 481 13.94 -10.01 20.96
N HIS A 482 13.89 -10.48 19.72
CA HIS A 482 14.67 -11.59 19.18
C HIS A 482 14.98 -11.37 17.70
N VAL A 483 15.76 -12.30 17.12
CA VAL A 483 16.06 -12.36 15.69
C VAL A 483 14.84 -12.93 14.97
N ILE A 484 14.18 -12.10 14.15
CA ILE A 484 12.92 -12.44 13.48
C ILE A 484 13.13 -13.25 12.20
N HIS A 485 14.36 -13.23 11.66
CA HIS A 485 14.69 -13.92 10.42
C HIS A 485 16.18 -14.16 10.24
N ARG A 486 16.50 -15.17 9.43
CA ARG A 486 17.86 -15.55 9.06
C ARG A 486 18.03 -15.78 7.57
N GLY A 487 19.06 -15.15 7.00
CA GLY A 487 19.45 -15.36 5.60
C GLY A 487 19.18 -14.14 4.74
N THR A 488 18.89 -14.36 3.46
CA THR A 488 18.56 -13.29 2.51
C THR A 488 17.18 -12.70 2.78
N VAL A 489 17.01 -11.41 2.50
CA VAL A 489 15.69 -10.76 2.44
C VAL A 489 15.54 -10.23 1.02
N SER A 490 14.56 -10.76 0.28
CA SER A 490 14.28 -10.37 -1.10
C SER A 490 13.71 -8.96 -1.15
N THR A 491 14.35 -8.04 -1.86
CA THR A 491 13.81 -6.70 -2.16
C THR A 491 13.39 -6.57 -3.63
N GLY A 492 13.13 -7.71 -4.29
CA GLY A 492 12.81 -7.78 -5.72
C GLY A 492 11.36 -8.17 -6.03
N GLY A 493 10.49 -8.28 -5.02
CA GLY A 493 9.14 -8.80 -5.18
C GLY A 493 9.13 -10.24 -5.70
N LEU A 494 8.06 -10.61 -6.41
CA LEU A 494 7.89 -11.92 -7.07
C LEU A 494 8.93 -12.20 -8.18
N GLY A 495 9.64 -11.17 -8.66
CA GLY A 495 10.74 -11.30 -9.62
C GLY A 495 12.10 -11.58 -8.98
N GLY A 496 12.20 -11.54 -7.64
CA GLY A 496 13.44 -11.76 -6.90
C GLY A 496 13.80 -13.25 -6.75
N GLY A 497 15.10 -13.56 -6.67
CA GLY A 497 15.61 -14.91 -6.45
C GLY A 497 16.01 -15.24 -5.00
N ALA A 498 15.86 -14.28 -4.08
CA ALA A 498 16.18 -14.41 -2.65
C ALA A 498 15.00 -14.96 -1.83
N ASP A 499 15.23 -15.30 -0.57
CA ASP A 499 14.21 -15.82 0.35
C ASP A 499 13.06 -14.80 0.57
N ARG A 500 11.84 -15.33 0.63
CA ARG A 500 10.58 -14.57 0.74
C ARG A 500 9.74 -15.00 1.95
N ASN A 501 10.31 -15.61 2.98
CA ASN A 501 9.55 -16.05 4.15
C ASN A 501 8.96 -14.88 4.95
N LEU A 502 9.59 -13.70 4.87
CA LEU A 502 9.03 -12.45 5.40
C LEU A 502 8.14 -11.70 4.40
N ALA A 503 8.16 -12.14 3.13
CA ALA A 503 7.63 -11.41 1.98
C ALA A 503 8.16 -9.96 1.92
N ASP A 504 7.38 -8.99 1.41
CA ASP A 504 7.94 -7.69 1.03
C ASP A 504 7.81 -6.58 2.08
N PHE A 505 6.81 -6.56 2.99
CA PHE A 505 6.67 -5.43 3.92
C PHE A 505 6.11 -5.69 5.32
N PHE A 506 6.04 -4.60 6.08
CA PHE A 506 5.46 -4.48 7.40
C PHE A 506 5.07 -3.00 7.63
N GLN A 507 4.33 -2.62 8.67
CA GLN A 507 3.89 -1.21 8.85
C GLN A 507 4.15 -0.67 10.26
N VAL A 508 4.11 0.66 10.35
CA VAL A 508 4.11 1.41 11.60
C VAL A 508 2.96 2.42 11.58
N ALA A 509 2.22 2.49 12.67
CA ALA A 509 1.15 3.47 12.90
C ALA A 509 1.31 4.15 14.27
N LEU A 510 0.70 5.32 14.43
CA LEU A 510 0.70 6.07 15.70
C LEU A 510 -0.69 6.05 16.32
N ASP A 511 -0.78 5.72 17.60
CA ASP A 511 -2.06 5.78 18.33
C ASP A 511 -2.38 7.21 18.83
N PRO A 512 -3.61 7.47 19.30
CA PRO A 512 -3.97 8.78 19.85
C PRO A 512 -3.20 9.20 21.12
N GLN A 513 -2.32 8.35 21.65
CA GLN A 513 -1.39 8.67 22.73
C GLN A 513 0.03 8.94 22.21
N HIS A 514 0.22 9.05 20.89
CA HIS A 514 1.52 9.25 20.23
C HIS A 514 2.50 8.09 20.43
N ARG A 515 1.99 6.86 20.55
CA ARG A 515 2.81 5.65 20.67
C ARG A 515 2.86 4.92 19.34
N ALA A 516 4.07 4.48 18.96
CA ALA A 516 4.27 3.62 17.80
C ALA A 516 3.63 2.24 18.02
N ASN A 517 2.86 1.79 17.04
CA ASN A 517 2.33 0.44 16.87
C ASN A 517 3.04 -0.14 15.63
N ILE A 518 3.54 -1.36 15.72
CA ILE A 518 4.39 -1.96 14.70
C ILE A 518 3.94 -3.39 14.50
N SER A 519 3.45 -3.70 13.30
CA SER A 519 3.20 -5.06 12.85
C SER A 519 4.32 -5.51 11.92
N PHE A 520 4.81 -6.75 12.04
CA PHE A 520 5.88 -7.28 11.18
C PHE A 520 5.81 -8.79 11.00
N ALA A 521 6.30 -9.29 9.86
CA ALA A 521 6.40 -10.72 9.61
C ALA A 521 7.62 -11.31 10.34
N ASP A 522 7.47 -12.54 10.82
CA ASP A 522 8.48 -13.24 11.59
C ASP A 522 8.44 -14.73 11.29
N ASP A 523 9.58 -15.33 10.96
CA ASP A 523 9.71 -16.76 10.66
C ASP A 523 10.56 -17.52 11.70
N HIS A 524 10.89 -16.90 12.84
CA HIS A 524 11.80 -17.48 13.83
C HIS A 524 11.24 -18.77 14.48
N VAL A 525 9.92 -18.88 14.60
CA VAL A 525 9.26 -20.03 15.21
C VAL A 525 9.18 -21.17 14.19
N VAL A 526 9.64 -22.36 14.60
CA VAL A 526 9.46 -23.57 13.79
C VAL A 526 7.99 -23.95 13.78
N SER A 527 7.46 -24.21 12.58
CA SER A 527 6.05 -24.58 12.41
C SER A 527 5.73 -25.86 13.18
N PRO A 528 4.61 -25.90 13.91
CA PRO A 528 4.14 -27.11 14.58
C PRO A 528 3.75 -28.25 13.60
N LEU A 529 3.66 -27.96 12.30
CA LEU A 529 3.44 -28.94 11.23
C LEU A 529 4.74 -29.59 10.73
N SER A 530 5.90 -29.26 11.30
CA SER A 530 7.14 -29.95 10.94
C SER A 530 6.99 -31.47 11.16
N MET A 531 7.02 -32.24 10.08
CA MET A 531 6.80 -33.69 10.11
C MET A 531 8.05 -34.50 10.53
N ARG A 532 9.12 -33.83 11.00
CA ARG A 532 10.37 -34.49 11.37
C ARG A 532 10.25 -35.17 12.73
N ARG A 533 10.22 -36.52 12.71
CA ARG A 533 10.16 -37.39 13.90
C ARG A 533 11.46 -37.45 14.73
N THR A 534 12.48 -36.65 14.41
CA THR A 534 13.84 -36.78 14.97
C THR A 534 14.14 -35.86 16.15
N GLY A 535 13.23 -34.94 16.52
CA GLY A 535 13.42 -34.05 17.68
C GLY A 535 14.55 -33.02 17.53
N THR A 536 14.97 -32.72 16.30
CA THR A 536 16.07 -31.78 15.99
C THR A 536 15.61 -30.41 15.50
N ASP A 537 14.30 -30.20 15.36
CA ASP A 537 13.72 -28.96 14.86
C ASP A 537 14.05 -27.78 15.79
N ASN A 538 14.69 -26.75 15.22
CA ASN A 538 15.05 -25.54 15.95
C ASN A 538 15.20 -24.35 14.98
N PRO A 539 15.17 -23.10 15.47
CA PRO A 539 15.25 -21.91 14.61
C PRO A 539 16.53 -21.81 13.76
N ASP A 540 17.63 -22.45 14.17
CA ASP A 540 18.90 -22.47 13.47
C ASP A 540 19.09 -23.71 12.57
N ASP A 541 18.09 -24.60 12.49
CA ASP A 541 18.09 -25.74 11.58
C ASP A 541 17.57 -25.31 10.20
N PRO A 542 18.40 -25.38 9.15
CA PRO A 542 18.02 -24.99 7.78
C PRO A 542 16.85 -25.80 7.25
N VAL A 543 16.68 -27.05 7.68
CA VAL A 543 15.64 -27.95 7.17
C VAL A 543 14.39 -28.00 8.04
N SER A 544 14.32 -27.18 9.09
CA SER A 544 13.07 -26.96 9.83
C SER A 544 12.08 -26.20 8.96
N PHE A 545 10.84 -26.66 8.95
CA PHE A 545 9.76 -25.97 8.26
C PHE A 545 9.37 -24.71 9.05
N ARG A 546 9.64 -23.54 8.49
CA ARG A 546 9.28 -22.22 9.02
C ARG A 546 8.21 -21.61 8.13
N VAL A 547 7.30 -20.85 8.73
CA VAL A 547 6.31 -20.05 8.01
C VAL A 547 6.31 -18.68 8.65
N GLY A 548 6.23 -17.63 7.82
CA GLY A 548 6.04 -16.28 8.30
C GLY A 548 4.69 -16.17 9.02
N VAL A 549 4.73 -15.52 10.18
CA VAL A 549 3.55 -15.18 10.97
C VAL A 549 3.57 -13.69 11.32
N PRO A 550 2.39 -13.05 11.44
CA PRO A 550 2.30 -11.64 11.78
C PRO A 550 2.54 -11.47 13.28
N TYR A 551 3.49 -10.61 13.61
CA TYR A 551 3.78 -10.18 14.97
C TYR A 551 3.39 -8.73 15.17
N PHE A 552 3.16 -8.38 16.43
CA PHE A 552 2.84 -7.03 16.86
C PHE A 552 3.67 -6.62 18.07
N THR A 553 4.06 -5.35 18.11
CA THR A 553 4.52 -4.68 19.33
C THR A 553 4.14 -3.21 19.28
N TYR A 554 4.11 -2.57 20.44
CA TYR A 554 3.87 -1.14 20.52
C TYR A 554 4.72 -0.50 21.61
N ARG A 555 4.96 0.80 21.48
CA ARG A 555 5.69 1.62 22.42
C ARG A 555 4.85 1.75 23.70
N LEU A 556 5.41 1.37 24.86
CA LEU A 556 4.65 1.33 26.11
C LEU A 556 4.27 2.71 26.64
N GLN A 557 5.07 3.74 26.33
CA GLN A 557 4.88 5.14 26.73
C GLN A 557 5.28 6.07 25.58
N PRO A 558 4.57 7.20 25.38
CA PRO A 558 4.96 8.18 24.36
C PRO A 558 6.38 8.71 24.59
N PRO A 559 7.07 9.16 23.54
CA PRO A 559 8.34 9.85 23.73
C PRO A 559 8.15 11.15 24.52
N ALA A 560 9.20 11.53 25.24
CA ALA A 560 9.24 12.85 25.85
C ALA A 560 9.37 13.93 24.75
N GLY A 561 8.66 15.04 24.92
CA GLY A 561 8.79 16.21 24.05
C GLY A 561 7.89 16.23 22.81
N VAL A 562 6.89 15.35 22.72
CA VAL A 562 5.83 15.48 21.69
C VAL A 562 5.17 16.85 21.79
N VAL A 563 5.07 17.55 20.67
CA VAL A 563 4.46 18.87 20.60
C VAL A 563 3.15 18.79 19.83
N THR A 564 2.03 18.99 20.52
CA THR A 564 0.67 18.91 19.95
C THR A 564 0.08 20.26 19.55
N VAL A 565 0.91 21.31 19.54
CA VAL A 565 0.54 22.68 19.15
C VAL A 565 1.58 23.21 18.17
N GLY A 566 1.14 24.04 17.23
CA GLY A 566 2.02 24.48 16.15
C GLY A 566 1.29 25.31 15.12
N SER A 567 2.08 25.83 14.18
CA SER A 567 1.55 26.44 12.97
C SER A 567 1.46 25.37 11.88
N CYS A 568 0.50 25.53 10.98
CA CYS A 568 0.43 24.76 9.76
C CYS A 568 1.71 24.95 8.91
N ALA A 569 2.08 23.91 8.19
CA ALA A 569 2.99 23.98 7.06
C ALA A 569 2.41 24.88 5.95
N GLY A 570 3.29 25.29 5.04
CA GLY A 570 2.98 26.23 3.97
C GLY A 570 3.00 27.69 4.40
N VAL A 571 2.91 28.58 3.43
CA VAL A 571 2.80 30.03 3.64
C VAL A 571 1.33 30.42 3.69
N GLN A 572 0.93 31.28 4.63
CA GLN A 572 -0.43 31.82 4.67
C GLN A 572 -0.76 32.56 3.35
N GLY A 573 -1.81 32.11 2.67
CA GLY A 573 -2.30 32.73 1.43
C GLY A 573 -1.74 32.14 0.14
N GLU A 574 -0.92 31.08 0.19
CA GLU A 574 -0.65 30.28 -1.01
C GLU A 574 -1.93 29.55 -1.43
N GLN A 575 -2.55 30.03 -2.50
CA GLN A 575 -3.65 29.36 -3.17
C GLN A 575 -3.17 29.13 -4.60
N GLU A 576 -2.72 27.92 -4.89
CA GLU A 576 -2.68 27.46 -6.28
C GLU A 576 -4.12 27.18 -6.69
N VAL A 577 -4.48 27.70 -7.86
CA VAL A 577 -5.84 27.57 -8.38
C VAL A 577 -5.73 27.04 -9.78
N GLU A 578 -6.52 26.02 -10.05
CA GLU A 578 -6.53 25.27 -11.29
C GLU A 578 -7.84 25.56 -12.01
N ASP A 579 -7.77 25.61 -13.34
CA ASP A 579 -8.92 25.77 -14.19
C ASP A 579 -9.75 24.47 -14.12
N GLU A 580 -11.07 24.58 -13.98
CA GLU A 580 -11.91 23.44 -13.62
C GLU A 580 -13.27 23.51 -14.33
N GLY A 581 -13.81 22.34 -14.67
CA GLY A 581 -15.17 22.22 -15.17
C GLY A 581 -15.76 20.84 -14.97
N GLU A 582 -17.07 20.82 -14.77
CA GLU A 582 -17.86 19.59 -14.66
C GLU A 582 -19.27 19.91 -15.15
N GLY A 583 -19.91 18.99 -15.86
CA GLY A 583 -21.34 19.13 -16.16
C GLY A 583 -21.86 18.15 -17.18
N GLU A 584 -23.14 18.32 -17.48
CA GLU A 584 -23.93 17.40 -18.29
C GLU A 584 -24.77 18.17 -19.33
N ASP A 585 -24.90 17.62 -20.55
CA ASP A 585 -25.79 18.17 -21.58
C ASP A 585 -27.21 17.54 -21.59
N GLU A 586 -28.08 17.97 -22.51
CA GLU A 586 -29.44 17.43 -22.64
C GLU A 586 -29.50 15.94 -23.04
N GLN A 587 -28.40 15.36 -23.53
CA GLN A 587 -28.31 13.95 -23.91
C GLN A 587 -27.75 13.08 -22.80
N HIS A 588 -27.48 13.65 -21.61
CA HIS A 588 -26.79 13.00 -20.52
C HIS A 588 -25.32 12.66 -20.84
N ASP A 589 -24.68 13.41 -21.75
CA ASP A 589 -23.24 13.34 -21.94
C ASP A 589 -22.55 14.15 -20.83
N GLU A 590 -21.65 13.50 -20.08
CA GLU A 590 -20.99 14.06 -18.91
C GLU A 590 -19.53 14.40 -19.24
N MET A 591 -19.05 15.53 -18.71
CA MET A 591 -17.65 15.92 -18.83
C MET A 591 -17.12 16.43 -17.48
N SER A 592 -15.85 16.16 -17.20
CA SER A 592 -15.11 16.76 -16.09
C SER A 592 -13.67 16.97 -16.50
N PHE A 593 -13.11 18.14 -16.20
CA PHE A 593 -11.71 18.42 -16.42
C PHE A 593 -11.14 19.31 -15.33
N VAL A 594 -9.83 19.16 -15.13
CA VAL A 594 -9.01 20.12 -14.39
C VAL A 594 -7.76 20.36 -15.22
N ASP A 595 -7.30 21.61 -15.30
CA ASP A 595 -6.06 21.96 -15.99
C ASP A 595 -5.28 23.09 -15.32
N LYS A 596 -3.99 23.15 -15.67
CA LYS A 596 -3.04 24.13 -15.16
C LYS A 596 -2.03 24.46 -16.24
N GLN A 597 -1.85 25.74 -16.55
CA GLN A 597 -0.91 26.19 -17.58
C GLN A 597 0.51 26.50 -17.04
N GLN A 598 0.66 26.76 -15.74
CA GLN A 598 1.91 27.24 -15.14
C GLN A 598 2.20 26.57 -13.80
N PRO A 599 3.48 26.29 -13.46
CA PRO A 599 4.68 26.57 -14.27
C PRO A 599 4.86 25.62 -15.47
N GLU A 600 4.21 24.47 -15.47
CA GLU A 600 4.20 23.50 -16.56
C GLU A 600 2.75 23.13 -16.90
N GLU A 601 2.49 22.81 -18.17
CA GLU A 601 1.16 22.44 -18.63
C GLU A 601 0.80 21.04 -18.11
N ASN A 602 -0.32 20.93 -17.41
CA ASN A 602 -0.86 19.68 -16.92
C ASN A 602 -2.39 19.71 -16.94
N GLY A 603 -3.01 18.56 -17.09
CA GLY A 603 -4.45 18.44 -17.32
C GLY A 603 -4.94 17.02 -17.13
N THR A 604 -6.17 16.88 -16.64
CA THR A 604 -6.91 15.61 -16.61
C THR A 604 -8.30 15.80 -17.18
N LEU A 605 -8.78 14.81 -17.93
CA LEU A 605 -10.11 14.81 -18.56
C LEU A 605 -10.81 13.48 -18.30
N ILE A 606 -12.09 13.56 -17.96
CA ILE A 606 -13.05 12.46 -17.99
C ILE A 606 -14.23 12.89 -18.87
N TYR A 607 -14.68 11.98 -19.72
CA TYR A 607 -15.88 12.16 -20.54
C TYR A 607 -16.66 10.86 -20.66
N HIS A 608 -17.99 10.94 -20.50
CA HIS A 608 -18.90 9.81 -20.62
C HIS A 608 -20.02 10.14 -21.60
N ASP A 609 -20.21 9.28 -22.61
CA ASP A 609 -21.38 9.30 -23.50
C ASP A 609 -22.15 7.96 -23.33
N PRO A 610 -23.22 7.95 -22.51
CA PRO A 610 -23.98 6.73 -22.26
C PRO A 610 -24.71 6.26 -23.53
N GLY A 611 -25.08 7.18 -24.42
CA GLY A 611 -25.73 6.88 -25.70
C GLY A 611 -24.85 6.06 -26.64
N GLN A 612 -23.53 6.16 -26.51
CA GLN A 612 -22.54 5.39 -27.27
C GLN A 612 -21.81 4.31 -26.45
N SER A 613 -22.10 4.18 -25.14
CA SER A 613 -21.35 3.32 -24.21
C SER A 613 -19.85 3.62 -24.27
N LEU A 614 -19.53 4.92 -24.14
CA LEU A 614 -18.19 5.47 -24.33
C LEU A 614 -17.72 6.14 -23.05
N ASP A 615 -16.66 5.58 -22.47
CA ASP A 615 -15.89 6.15 -21.37
C ASP A 615 -14.54 6.60 -21.89
N VAL A 616 -14.18 7.86 -21.62
CA VAL A 616 -12.89 8.44 -22.00
C VAL A 616 -12.23 8.98 -20.75
N THR A 617 -10.97 8.60 -20.56
CA THR A 617 -10.12 9.23 -19.55
C THR A 617 -8.81 9.65 -20.22
N SER A 618 -8.28 10.82 -19.86
CA SER A 618 -6.93 11.21 -20.26
C SER A 618 -5.92 10.17 -19.78
N SER A 619 -4.78 10.08 -20.47
CA SER A 619 -3.67 9.23 -20.06
C SER A 619 -2.34 9.94 -20.23
N ASN A 620 -1.55 9.90 -19.17
CA ASN A 620 -0.29 10.60 -18.94
C ASN A 620 -0.44 12.11 -19.07
N GLY A 621 -1.53 12.64 -18.54
CA GLY A 621 -1.89 14.05 -18.57
C GLY A 621 -2.26 14.60 -19.96
N VAL A 622 -1.95 15.88 -20.21
CA VAL A 622 -2.18 16.57 -21.49
C VAL A 622 -0.87 16.97 -22.17
N ARG A 623 -0.88 17.05 -23.50
CA ARG A 623 0.28 17.44 -24.32
C ARG A 623 0.37 18.93 -24.59
N SER A 624 -0.77 19.61 -24.67
CA SER A 624 -0.82 21.05 -24.90
C SER A 624 -2.12 21.64 -24.40
N ILE A 625 -2.06 22.84 -23.80
CA ILE A 625 -3.23 23.63 -23.39
C ILE A 625 -3.20 24.99 -24.10
N SER A 626 -4.35 25.44 -24.58
CA SER A 626 -4.49 26.72 -25.26
C SER A 626 -5.78 27.43 -24.84
N TYR A 627 -5.70 28.76 -24.74
CA TYR A 627 -6.81 29.62 -24.32
C TYR A 627 -7.20 30.57 -25.45
N SER A 628 -8.50 30.72 -25.66
CA SER A 628 -9.06 31.68 -26.61
C SER A 628 -10.31 32.35 -26.01
N GLY A 629 -10.12 33.52 -25.40
CA GLY A 629 -11.21 34.23 -24.73
C GLY A 629 -11.64 33.51 -23.45
N ASN A 630 -12.91 33.16 -23.37
CA ASN A 630 -13.54 32.40 -22.29
C ASN A 630 -13.59 30.89 -22.61
N CYS A 631 -12.65 30.39 -23.39
CA CYS A 631 -12.58 28.98 -23.78
C CYS A 631 -11.18 28.44 -23.58
N VAL A 632 -11.10 27.18 -23.15
CA VAL A 632 -9.90 26.37 -23.13
C VAL A 632 -9.99 25.27 -24.18
N SER A 633 -8.85 24.87 -24.73
CA SER A 633 -8.71 23.65 -25.52
C SER A 633 -7.41 22.95 -25.18
N PHE A 634 -7.48 21.65 -24.93
CA PHE A 634 -6.30 20.83 -24.67
C PHE A 634 -6.32 19.53 -25.48
N ILE A 635 -5.11 19.06 -25.79
CA ILE A 635 -4.84 17.88 -26.63
C ILE A 635 -4.08 16.88 -25.78
N GLY A 636 -4.50 15.62 -25.79
CA GLY A 636 -3.84 14.58 -24.99
C GLY A 636 -3.97 13.19 -25.60
N ASP A 637 -3.38 12.22 -24.92
CA ASP A 637 -3.64 10.80 -25.15
C ASP A 637 -4.75 10.33 -24.20
N ALA A 638 -5.49 9.29 -24.57
CA ALA A 638 -6.63 8.79 -23.82
C ALA A 638 -6.68 7.26 -23.73
N LYS A 639 -7.30 6.80 -22.65
CA LYS A 639 -7.91 5.48 -22.52
C LYS A 639 -9.37 5.61 -22.94
N VAL A 640 -9.83 4.78 -23.88
CA VAL A 640 -11.26 4.69 -24.28
C VAL A 640 -11.78 3.32 -23.90
N ASN A 641 -12.79 3.26 -23.03
CA ASN A 641 -13.30 2.02 -22.41
C ASN A 641 -12.15 1.19 -21.81
N GLY A 642 -11.21 1.87 -21.14
CA GLY A 642 -10.01 1.27 -20.56
C GLY A 642 -8.91 0.86 -21.56
N GLN A 643 -9.07 1.11 -22.86
CA GLN A 643 -8.08 0.74 -23.88
C GLN A 643 -7.20 1.93 -24.28
N LEU A 644 -5.89 1.74 -24.26
CA LEU A 644 -4.89 2.72 -24.71
C LEU A 644 -4.88 2.91 -26.24
N GLY A 645 -4.20 3.98 -26.69
CA GLY A 645 -3.91 4.23 -28.10
C GLY A 645 -4.82 5.25 -28.77
N TYR A 646 -5.64 5.97 -27.99
CA TYR A 646 -6.51 7.02 -28.48
C TYR A 646 -5.90 8.40 -28.22
N GLN A 647 -6.29 9.37 -29.02
CA GLN A 647 -5.93 10.78 -28.86
C GLN A 647 -7.21 11.59 -28.80
N PHE A 648 -7.20 12.66 -28.00
CA PHE A 648 -8.33 13.54 -27.88
C PHE A 648 -7.95 15.00 -28.15
N ILE A 649 -8.91 15.75 -28.69
CA ILE A 649 -8.94 17.21 -28.67
C ILE A 649 -10.21 17.57 -27.91
N PHE A 650 -10.06 18.23 -26.78
CA PHE A 650 -11.17 18.71 -25.97
C PHE A 650 -11.19 20.23 -25.96
N GLY A 651 -12.37 20.80 -25.80
CA GLY A 651 -12.53 22.22 -25.54
C GLY A 651 -13.76 22.49 -24.68
N ALA A 652 -13.65 23.49 -23.81
CA ALA A 652 -14.74 23.96 -22.96
C ALA A 652 -14.78 25.49 -22.96
N CYS A 653 -15.98 26.06 -22.86
CA CYS A 653 -16.19 27.51 -22.78
C CYS A 653 -17.10 27.87 -21.60
N ASP A 654 -16.76 28.94 -20.88
CA ASP A 654 -17.53 29.48 -19.75
C ASP A 654 -18.50 30.56 -20.22
N PHE A 655 -19.81 30.35 -20.03
CA PHE A 655 -20.86 31.31 -20.40
C PHE A 655 -21.51 32.01 -19.19
N SER A 656 -20.91 31.89 -17.99
CA SER A 656 -21.42 32.50 -16.75
C SER A 656 -21.64 34.01 -16.88
N ALA A 657 -20.75 34.72 -17.57
CA ALA A 657 -20.85 36.16 -17.80
C ALA A 657 -22.07 36.60 -18.63
N THR A 658 -22.64 35.70 -19.44
CA THR A 658 -23.84 35.96 -20.26
C THR A 658 -25.10 35.27 -19.71
N GLY A 659 -25.02 34.70 -18.50
CA GLY A 659 -26.12 34.00 -17.83
C GLY A 659 -26.32 32.55 -18.27
N GLY A 660 -25.38 31.98 -19.03
CA GLY A 660 -25.34 30.54 -19.35
C GLY A 660 -24.38 29.78 -18.43
N ILE A 661 -24.28 28.46 -18.60
CA ILE A 661 -23.31 27.62 -17.88
C ILE A 661 -22.02 27.53 -18.72
N GLY A 662 -22.10 26.88 -19.87
CA GLY A 662 -20.96 26.68 -20.75
C GLY A 662 -21.28 25.71 -21.88
N SER A 663 -20.24 25.35 -22.63
CA SER A 663 -20.30 24.32 -23.68
C SER A 663 -19.04 23.48 -23.68
N PHE A 664 -19.12 22.28 -24.25
CA PHE A 664 -17.95 21.45 -24.52
C PHE A 664 -17.92 20.94 -25.97
N SER A 665 -16.72 20.55 -26.40
CA SER A 665 -16.47 19.83 -27.64
C SER A 665 -15.42 18.76 -27.38
N ILE A 666 -15.62 17.56 -27.94
CA ILE A 666 -14.62 16.49 -27.89
C ILE A 666 -14.48 15.86 -29.28
N SER A 667 -13.24 15.60 -29.67
CA SER A 667 -12.88 14.80 -30.85
C SER A 667 -11.90 13.72 -30.45
N LEU A 668 -12.20 12.47 -30.76
CA LEU A 668 -11.36 11.31 -30.51
C LEU A 668 -10.88 10.72 -31.84
N THR A 669 -9.62 10.31 -31.87
CA THR A 669 -9.05 9.47 -32.93
C THR A 669 -8.35 8.28 -32.30
N GLY A 670 -8.28 7.15 -32.99
CA GLY A 670 -7.69 5.94 -32.42
C GLY A 670 -7.34 4.85 -33.42
N PRO A 671 -7.00 3.65 -32.90
CA PRO A 671 -6.59 2.52 -33.72
C PRO A 671 -7.67 2.12 -34.73
N ALA A 672 -7.25 1.47 -35.81
CA ALA A 672 -8.14 1.01 -36.89
C ALA A 672 -9.01 2.12 -37.53
N GLY A 673 -8.58 3.38 -37.44
CA GLY A 673 -9.31 4.52 -38.01
C GLY A 673 -10.53 4.95 -37.18
N TYR A 674 -10.57 4.58 -35.89
CA TYR A 674 -11.62 5.03 -34.98
C TYR A 674 -11.68 6.57 -34.96
N SER A 675 -12.89 7.12 -35.05
CA SER A 675 -13.16 8.55 -34.91
C SER A 675 -14.49 8.78 -34.22
N TYR A 676 -14.52 9.69 -33.25
CA TYR A 676 -15.74 10.15 -32.58
C TYR A 676 -15.67 11.66 -32.40
N GLN A 677 -16.80 12.36 -32.57
CA GLN A 677 -16.88 13.80 -32.36
C GLN A 677 -18.23 14.18 -31.77
N LYS A 678 -18.22 15.05 -30.77
CA LYS A 678 -19.41 15.58 -30.12
C LYS A 678 -19.21 17.05 -29.72
N ASN A 679 -20.29 17.81 -29.78
CA ASN A 679 -20.39 19.14 -29.18
C ASN A 679 -21.67 19.18 -28.34
N GLY A 680 -21.60 19.78 -27.16
CA GLY A 680 -22.72 19.87 -26.22
C GLY A 680 -22.81 21.26 -25.57
N THR A 681 -24.01 21.65 -25.18
CA THR A 681 -24.24 22.82 -24.30
C THR A 681 -24.62 22.30 -22.92
N LEU A 682 -23.95 22.78 -21.88
CA LEU A 682 -24.17 22.32 -20.52
C LEU A 682 -25.54 22.78 -20.01
N THR A 683 -26.28 21.83 -19.44
CA THR A 683 -27.57 22.05 -18.78
C THR A 683 -27.43 22.09 -17.25
N THR A 684 -26.39 21.45 -16.73
CA THR A 684 -25.99 21.44 -15.31
C THR A 684 -24.48 21.62 -15.20
N GLY A 685 -23.97 21.85 -13.98
CA GLY A 685 -22.54 21.98 -13.72
C GLY A 685 -21.99 23.40 -13.89
N PHE A 686 -20.71 23.51 -14.23
CA PHE A 686 -19.97 24.76 -14.36
C PHE A 686 -18.72 24.61 -15.23
N VAL A 687 -18.21 25.74 -15.72
CA VAL A 687 -16.87 25.89 -16.29
C VAL A 687 -16.28 27.14 -15.67
N LYS A 688 -15.06 27.05 -15.13
CA LYS A 688 -14.46 28.15 -14.38
C LYS A 688 -12.98 28.25 -14.70
N PHE A 689 -12.61 29.43 -15.17
CA PHE A 689 -11.23 29.75 -15.49
C PHE A 689 -10.63 30.73 -14.49
N HIS A 690 -9.47 30.40 -13.98
CA HIS A 690 -8.65 31.17 -13.07
C HIS A 690 -7.44 31.72 -13.84
N GLN A 691 -7.71 32.48 -14.89
CA GLN A 691 -6.66 33.18 -15.62
C GLN A 691 -5.81 34.02 -14.66
N MET A 692 -4.51 33.76 -14.60
CA MET A 692 -3.59 34.69 -13.97
C MET A 692 -3.66 36.02 -14.72
N VAL A 693 -3.92 37.09 -13.96
CA VAL A 693 -3.61 38.46 -14.38
C VAL A 693 -2.14 38.46 -14.78
N GLN A 694 -1.84 38.58 -16.08
CA GLN A 694 -0.46 38.80 -16.52
C GLN A 694 0.10 40.01 -15.74
N PRO A 695 1.30 39.90 -15.13
CA PRO A 695 1.93 41.05 -14.50
C PRO A 695 2.22 42.19 -15.49
#